data_AF-A0A2J7RF58-F1
#
_entry.id   AF-A0A2J7RF58-F1
#
_cell.length_a   1.000
_cell.length_b   1.000
_cell.length_c   1.000
_cell.angle_alpha   90.00
_cell.angle_beta   90.00
_cell.angle_gamma   90.00
#
_symmetry.space_group_name_H-M   'P 1'
#
loop_
_entity.id
_entity.type
_entity.pdbx_description
1 polymer ?
#
loop_
_entity_poly.entity_id
_entity_poly.type
_entity_poly.pdbx_seq_one_letter_code
_entity_poly.pdbx_strand_id
1 'polypeptide(L)'
;MMFAWPCLLVKNCVDPATRYHGHLLLSHIIAKFAIHKRIVLQVFHSLLKAHALEARIVVRQALEILTPAMPVRMEDGNTMLTHWTKKIIVEEGHSMQQLFHILQLVVRHYKVYYPVRHHLVQHMVNSIQRLGFSPTGTIEHRKLAVELSEVIIKWELQRIKDESDTQDIAASPSGVGVKRLSADDPNLNAESRKHHASGTGSSIVPTVIPKVEPGSTEPIERAHADTVLNFLLRLACQVNDANTMVGTPGELLSRRCVALLKTALKPDVWPQQCDLKLNWFDKVFASVESGSPNYGNICTALELLTFLLGVMKKEQILASCKPLQRGIAACITCSNSKVQDMVIRLVHGLLSRLMSIFPTEPTSSNVASKYEELECLYACVGKVVFEGLANYEKNTSASPTTLFGTLMMLKAACVNNPSYIDRLITPFMRVLQRMAREHITPTPPHETSPVASELLVLSLDLVKSRVVVMGAEMRKIFIGTILVGLIEKSPDVKIMKAITKMLEDWIENKNPIAMNQAPTLREKSILLVKLMQYVEKRFPDDLELNAQFLDIVNYIYRDETLKCSELTVKLEPAFLAGLRCVQPAIRAKFFEVFDASMKRRLHDRLMYITCSQNWEAMGPHYWIKQCIELLVVTASSNTLIRMSSDANLLPGITSVINMADSAEKDSFVNLVNVKEEPSDIPEGLDGQEKDDIDMDLHAVGSVDQKGEEHPTSRTRKAALAHLIIRQSKVLESIRSTRTVQFLFATAQLCHMDTALAERVWLDCFPRLWGILTEKQQSTLLAEMVPFVCSG
;
A
#
# COMPACT_ATOMS: atom_id res chain seq x y z
N MET A 1 18.77 -46.17 -31.90
CA MET A 1 20.20 -45.90 -32.19
C MET A 1 20.50 -46.13 -33.66
N MET A 2 20.39 -47.35 -34.21
CA MET A 2 20.73 -47.63 -35.62
C MET A 2 19.98 -46.73 -36.64
N PHE A 3 18.71 -46.43 -36.39
CA PHE A 3 17.90 -45.55 -37.25
C PHE A 3 18.41 -44.09 -37.32
N ALA A 4 18.95 -43.55 -36.22
CA ALA A 4 19.45 -42.18 -36.16
C ALA A 4 20.98 -42.07 -36.39
N TRP A 5 21.67 -43.21 -36.51
CA TRP A 5 23.11 -43.28 -36.71
C TRP A 5 23.61 -42.58 -37.99
N PRO A 6 22.89 -42.66 -39.15
CA PRO A 6 23.30 -41.94 -40.36
C PRO A 6 23.40 -40.42 -40.19
N CYS A 7 22.67 -39.84 -39.22
CA CYS A 7 22.67 -38.41 -38.93
C CYS A 7 23.95 -37.94 -38.22
N LEU A 8 24.75 -38.86 -37.67
CA LEU A 8 26.04 -38.57 -37.01
C LEU A 8 27.24 -38.62 -37.96
N LEU A 9 27.05 -39.14 -39.17
CA LEU A 9 28.12 -39.30 -40.15
C LEU A 9 28.27 -38.02 -40.99
N VAL A 10 29.46 -37.41 -40.94
CA VAL A 10 29.80 -36.17 -41.66
C VAL A 10 29.67 -36.33 -43.18
N LYS A 11 29.80 -37.57 -43.71
CA LYS A 11 29.80 -37.88 -45.15
C LYS A 11 28.42 -38.12 -45.77
N ASN A 12 27.34 -38.15 -44.98
CA ASN A 12 26.00 -38.36 -45.53
C ASN A 12 25.32 -37.01 -45.84
N CYS A 13 24.91 -36.84 -47.10
CA CYS A 13 24.12 -35.71 -47.61
C CYS A 13 22.67 -35.73 -47.08
N VAL A 14 22.53 -35.71 -45.76
CA VAL A 14 21.24 -35.57 -45.09
C VAL A 14 20.92 -34.08 -44.99
N ASP A 15 19.73 -33.69 -45.39
CA ASP A 15 19.25 -32.32 -45.27
C ASP A 15 19.30 -31.86 -43.78
N PRO A 16 19.50 -30.57 -43.50
CA PRO A 16 19.63 -30.06 -42.14
C PRO A 16 18.46 -30.44 -41.24
N ALA A 17 17.22 -30.46 -41.75
CA ALA A 17 16.05 -30.80 -40.96
C ALA A 17 16.09 -32.26 -40.50
N THR A 18 16.30 -33.21 -41.42
CA THR A 18 16.43 -34.64 -41.08
C THR A 18 17.62 -34.90 -40.15
N ARG A 19 18.75 -34.20 -40.36
CA ARG A 19 19.93 -34.30 -39.49
C ARG A 19 19.58 -33.94 -38.04
N TYR A 20 18.94 -32.79 -37.79
CA TYR A 20 18.65 -32.35 -36.42
C TYR A 20 17.47 -33.08 -35.77
N HIS A 21 16.49 -33.56 -36.53
CA HIS A 21 15.47 -34.48 -35.99
C HIS A 21 16.09 -35.83 -35.57
N GLY A 22 17.09 -36.31 -36.31
CA GLY A 22 17.91 -37.45 -35.87
C GLY A 22 18.65 -37.17 -34.55
N HIS A 23 19.23 -35.97 -34.40
CA HIS A 23 19.86 -35.56 -33.13
C HIS A 23 18.85 -35.45 -31.99
N LEU A 24 17.62 -34.98 -32.23
CA LEU A 24 16.54 -34.94 -31.24
C LEU A 24 16.17 -36.35 -30.74
N LEU A 25 16.03 -37.31 -31.66
CA LEU A 25 15.79 -38.70 -31.29
C LEU A 25 16.94 -39.28 -30.47
N LEU A 26 18.19 -38.96 -30.83
CA LEU A 26 19.38 -39.36 -30.05
C LEU A 26 19.38 -38.71 -28.66
N SER A 27 18.98 -37.44 -28.51
CA SER A 27 18.84 -36.78 -27.21
C SER A 27 17.86 -37.52 -26.29
N HIS A 28 16.69 -37.94 -26.81
CA HIS A 28 15.72 -38.74 -26.04
C HIS A 28 16.27 -40.11 -25.62
N ILE A 29 17.04 -40.76 -26.49
CA ILE A 29 17.68 -42.04 -26.20
C ILE A 29 18.75 -41.87 -25.11
N ILE A 30 19.62 -40.86 -25.24
CA ILE A 30 20.66 -40.55 -24.25
C ILE A 30 20.06 -40.21 -22.88
N ALA A 31 18.93 -39.50 -22.86
CA ALA A 31 18.25 -39.15 -21.62
C ALA A 31 17.63 -40.36 -20.89
N LYS A 32 17.32 -41.46 -21.60
CA LYS A 32 16.72 -42.67 -21.01
C LYS A 32 17.72 -43.78 -20.75
N PHE A 33 18.67 -44.02 -21.65
CA PHE A 33 19.59 -45.16 -21.62
C PHE A 33 21.04 -44.76 -21.32
N ALA A 34 21.84 -45.69 -20.82
CA ALA A 34 23.29 -45.49 -20.68
C ALA A 34 23.96 -45.60 -22.06
N ILE A 35 24.49 -44.50 -22.55
CA ILE A 35 25.12 -44.42 -23.89
C ILE A 35 26.59 -44.04 -23.73
N HIS A 36 27.43 -44.59 -24.61
CA HIS A 36 28.87 -44.33 -24.58
C HIS A 36 29.20 -42.83 -24.74
N LYS A 37 30.07 -42.32 -23.85
CA LYS A 37 30.40 -40.88 -23.74
C LYS A 37 30.76 -40.18 -25.04
N ARG A 38 31.48 -40.86 -25.95
CA ARG A 38 31.87 -40.27 -27.25
C ARG A 38 30.66 -39.88 -28.11
N ILE A 39 29.61 -40.69 -28.09
CA ILE A 39 28.39 -40.45 -28.87
C ILE A 39 27.64 -39.25 -28.29
N VAL A 40 27.54 -39.19 -26.95
CA VAL A 40 26.92 -38.08 -26.23
C VAL A 40 27.61 -36.75 -26.57
N LEU A 41 28.94 -36.71 -26.47
CA LEU A 41 29.73 -35.51 -26.78
C LEU A 41 29.65 -35.11 -28.26
N GLN A 42 29.60 -36.08 -29.18
CA GLN A 42 29.46 -35.81 -30.62
C GLN A 42 28.11 -35.16 -30.94
N VAL A 43 27.02 -35.71 -30.39
CA VAL A 43 25.65 -35.15 -30.54
C VAL A 43 25.61 -33.75 -29.93
N PHE A 44 26.15 -33.58 -28.71
CA PHE A 44 26.15 -32.31 -28.01
C PHE A 44 26.92 -31.23 -28.76
N HIS A 45 28.17 -31.50 -29.15
CA HIS A 45 29.00 -30.58 -29.93
C HIS A 45 28.36 -30.20 -31.27
N SER A 46 27.73 -31.15 -31.96
CA SER A 46 27.00 -30.86 -33.21
C SER A 46 25.81 -29.93 -33.00
N LEU A 47 25.07 -30.08 -31.89
CA LEU A 47 23.95 -29.20 -31.55
C LEU A 47 24.41 -27.80 -31.09
N LEU A 48 25.58 -27.70 -30.43
CA LEU A 48 26.15 -26.40 -30.05
C LEU A 48 26.54 -25.56 -31.26
N LYS A 49 26.99 -26.18 -32.36
CA LYS A 49 27.37 -25.46 -33.60
C LYS A 49 26.18 -25.14 -34.52
N ALA A 50 25.00 -25.65 -34.21
CA ALA A 50 23.82 -25.58 -35.06
C ALA A 50 23.06 -24.24 -34.91
N HIS A 51 23.66 -23.14 -35.38
CA HIS A 51 23.11 -21.78 -35.28
C HIS A 51 22.22 -21.36 -36.47
N ALA A 52 22.01 -22.24 -37.47
CA ALA A 52 21.17 -21.95 -38.63
C ALA A 52 19.70 -21.71 -38.24
N LEU A 53 19.09 -20.66 -38.80
CA LEU A 53 17.73 -20.22 -38.44
C LEU A 53 16.66 -21.30 -38.70
N GLU A 54 16.78 -22.02 -39.81
CA GLU A 54 15.81 -23.04 -40.26
C GLU A 54 15.69 -24.23 -39.31
N ALA A 55 16.77 -24.57 -38.60
CA ALA A 55 16.82 -25.72 -37.69
C ALA A 55 16.66 -25.34 -36.21
N ARG A 56 16.55 -24.04 -35.89
CA ARG A 56 16.64 -23.52 -34.52
C ARG A 56 15.64 -24.16 -33.56
N ILE A 57 14.41 -24.41 -34.00
CA ILE A 57 13.35 -25.00 -33.16
C ILE A 57 13.72 -26.42 -32.72
N VAL A 58 14.13 -27.26 -33.68
CA VAL A 58 14.48 -28.66 -33.44
C VAL A 58 15.74 -28.79 -32.61
N VAL A 59 16.76 -27.98 -32.91
CA VAL A 59 18.01 -27.90 -32.13
C VAL A 59 17.71 -27.48 -30.69
N ARG A 60 16.82 -26.49 -30.50
CA ARG A 60 16.38 -26.02 -29.20
C ARG A 60 15.70 -27.13 -28.39
N GLN A 61 14.80 -27.90 -28.99
CA GLN A 61 14.16 -29.06 -28.35
C GLN A 61 15.19 -30.15 -28.00
N ALA A 62 16.15 -30.43 -28.89
CA ALA A 62 17.17 -31.45 -28.65
C ALA A 62 18.10 -31.08 -27.49
N LEU A 63 18.48 -29.80 -27.39
CA LEU A 63 19.29 -29.27 -26.28
C LEU A 63 18.52 -29.21 -24.97
N GLU A 64 17.20 -29.00 -25.00
CA GLU A 64 16.36 -29.02 -23.79
C GLU A 64 16.43 -30.35 -23.04
N ILE A 65 16.53 -31.44 -23.79
CA ILE A 65 16.58 -32.80 -23.26
C ILE A 65 18.03 -33.18 -22.92
N LEU A 66 18.97 -32.88 -23.80
CA LEU A 66 20.35 -33.35 -23.68
C LEU A 66 21.14 -32.61 -22.59
N THR A 67 21.00 -31.28 -22.49
CA THR A 67 21.77 -30.45 -21.55
C THR A 67 21.59 -30.88 -20.10
N PRO A 68 20.36 -31.08 -19.56
CA PRO A 68 20.20 -31.58 -18.19
C PRO A 68 20.58 -33.06 -18.02
N ALA A 69 20.54 -33.87 -19.09
CA ALA A 69 20.93 -35.27 -19.03
C ALA A 69 22.44 -35.45 -18.90
N MET A 70 23.26 -34.52 -19.40
CA MET A 70 24.72 -34.65 -19.42
C MET A 70 25.36 -34.79 -18.02
N PRO A 71 25.09 -33.90 -17.04
CA PRO A 71 25.65 -34.06 -15.68
C PRO A 71 25.20 -35.32 -14.95
N VAL A 72 24.01 -35.84 -15.28
CA VAL A 72 23.42 -37.00 -14.60
C VAL A 72 23.91 -38.32 -15.20
N ARG A 73 24.16 -38.35 -16.51
CA ARG A 73 24.50 -39.56 -17.26
C ARG A 73 25.99 -39.75 -17.50
N MET A 74 26.82 -38.76 -17.20
CA MET A 74 28.27 -38.81 -17.34
C MET A 74 28.97 -38.30 -16.07
N GLU A 75 29.95 -39.05 -15.56
CA GLU A 75 30.72 -38.69 -14.36
C GLU A 75 31.50 -37.37 -14.54
N ASP A 76 32.00 -37.09 -15.75
CA ASP A 76 32.67 -35.85 -16.15
C ASP A 76 31.72 -34.85 -16.86
N GLY A 77 30.40 -35.04 -16.70
CA GLY A 77 29.37 -34.30 -17.43
C GLY A 77 29.43 -32.79 -17.23
N ASN A 78 29.64 -32.32 -15.99
CA ASN A 78 29.78 -30.89 -15.67
C ASN A 78 31.05 -30.27 -16.28
N THR A 79 32.18 -30.98 -16.21
CA THR A 79 33.46 -30.53 -16.78
C THR A 79 33.37 -30.44 -18.30
N MET A 80 32.78 -31.44 -18.96
CA MET A 80 32.60 -31.46 -20.41
C MET A 80 31.59 -30.41 -20.87
N LEU A 81 30.51 -30.20 -20.12
CA LEU A 81 29.53 -29.14 -20.36
C LEU A 81 30.21 -27.77 -20.38
N THR A 82 31.04 -27.49 -19.38
CA THR A 82 31.83 -26.24 -19.28
C THR A 82 32.84 -26.11 -20.40
N HIS A 83 33.63 -27.16 -20.65
CA HIS A 83 34.70 -27.14 -21.65
C HIS A 83 34.15 -26.79 -23.03
N TRP A 84 33.13 -27.50 -23.51
CA TRP A 84 32.58 -27.29 -24.85
C TRP A 84 31.81 -25.97 -24.97
N THR A 85 31.06 -25.58 -23.92
CA THR A 85 30.37 -24.28 -23.92
C THR A 85 31.37 -23.12 -23.97
N LYS A 86 32.40 -23.15 -23.13
CA LYS A 86 33.49 -22.15 -23.11
C LYS A 86 34.25 -22.13 -24.43
N LYS A 87 34.60 -23.30 -24.97
CA LYS A 87 35.33 -23.43 -26.23
C LYS A 87 34.60 -22.74 -27.39
N ILE A 88 33.29 -22.97 -27.52
CA ILE A 88 32.48 -22.35 -28.56
C ILE A 88 32.37 -20.82 -28.36
N ILE A 89 32.20 -20.34 -27.12
CA ILE A 89 32.16 -18.90 -26.84
C ILE A 89 33.49 -18.21 -27.21
N VAL A 90 34.62 -18.86 -26.95
CA VAL A 90 35.96 -18.28 -27.20
C VAL A 90 36.39 -18.42 -28.66
N GLU A 91 36.29 -19.61 -29.25
CA GLU A 91 36.81 -19.90 -30.60
C GLU A 91 35.85 -19.43 -31.71
N GLU A 92 34.54 -19.58 -31.52
CA GLU A 92 33.53 -19.31 -32.55
C GLU A 92 32.61 -18.12 -32.21
N GLY A 93 32.84 -17.46 -31.07
CA GLY A 93 32.07 -16.31 -30.62
C GLY A 93 32.27 -15.03 -31.43
N HIS A 94 33.15 -15.01 -32.43
CA HIS A 94 33.27 -13.90 -33.38
C HIS A 94 31.98 -13.70 -34.18
N SER A 95 31.30 -14.80 -34.56
CA SER A 95 30.00 -14.77 -35.23
C SER A 95 28.89 -14.42 -34.23
N MET A 96 28.16 -13.34 -34.49
CA MET A 96 27.06 -12.90 -33.63
C MET A 96 25.94 -13.95 -33.51
N GLN A 97 25.65 -14.68 -34.59
CA GLN A 97 24.60 -15.71 -34.60
C GLN A 97 24.98 -16.92 -33.75
N GLN A 98 26.24 -17.36 -33.84
CA GLN A 98 26.77 -18.46 -33.03
C GLN A 98 26.87 -18.05 -31.55
N LEU A 99 27.33 -16.82 -31.28
CA LEU A 99 27.37 -16.25 -29.93
C LEU A 99 25.97 -16.13 -29.32
N PHE A 100 24.98 -15.69 -30.09
CA PHE A 100 23.58 -15.61 -29.66
C PHE A 100 23.03 -17.00 -29.31
N HIS A 101 23.27 -17.99 -30.17
CA HIS A 101 22.79 -19.37 -29.97
C HIS A 101 23.36 -19.99 -28.68
N ILE A 102 24.67 -19.91 -28.47
CA ILE A 102 25.31 -20.51 -27.29
C ILE A 102 24.90 -19.81 -25.98
N LEU A 103 24.74 -18.49 -26.00
CA LEU A 103 24.33 -17.74 -24.81
C LEU A 103 22.85 -17.96 -24.48
N GLN A 104 21.99 -18.10 -25.49
CA GLN A 104 20.58 -18.46 -25.28
C GLN A 104 20.44 -19.85 -24.63
N LEU A 105 21.33 -20.79 -24.97
CA LEU A 105 21.40 -22.09 -24.31
C LEU A 105 21.73 -21.95 -22.82
N VAL A 106 22.75 -21.15 -22.49
CA VAL A 106 23.15 -20.89 -21.09
C VAL A 106 22.01 -20.26 -20.31
N VAL A 107 21.33 -19.25 -20.87
CA VAL A 107 20.18 -18.60 -20.24
C VAL A 107 19.08 -19.59 -19.92
N ARG A 108 18.75 -20.46 -20.87
CA ARG A 108 17.65 -21.40 -20.70
C ARG A 108 17.95 -22.49 -19.67
N HIS A 109 19.19 -22.98 -19.65
CA HIS A 109 19.63 -24.05 -18.76
C HIS A 109 20.45 -23.53 -17.57
N TYR A 110 20.15 -22.33 -17.09
CA TYR A 110 20.95 -21.67 -16.05
C TYR A 110 21.14 -22.52 -14.78
N LYS A 111 20.15 -23.33 -14.40
CA LYS A 111 20.26 -24.27 -13.25
C LYS A 111 21.30 -25.37 -13.46
N VAL A 112 21.43 -25.86 -14.69
CA VAL A 112 22.40 -26.91 -15.05
C VAL A 112 23.81 -26.35 -15.07
N TYR A 113 23.96 -25.09 -15.49
CA TYR A 113 25.24 -24.38 -15.51
C TYR A 113 25.65 -23.79 -14.16
N TYR A 114 24.79 -23.81 -13.14
CA TYR A 114 25.06 -23.24 -11.82
C TYR A 114 26.31 -23.82 -11.12
N PRO A 115 26.55 -25.14 -11.10
CA PRO A 115 27.74 -25.71 -10.46
C PRO A 115 29.06 -25.26 -11.10
N VAL A 116 29.02 -24.82 -12.37
CA VAL A 116 30.20 -24.46 -13.16
C VAL A 116 30.31 -22.95 -13.43
N ARG A 117 29.49 -22.15 -12.74
CA ARG A 117 29.31 -20.71 -12.99
C ARG A 117 30.62 -19.91 -13.05
N HIS A 118 31.55 -20.14 -12.13
CA HIS A 118 32.79 -19.34 -12.04
C HIS A 118 33.65 -19.44 -13.32
N HIS A 119 33.62 -20.57 -14.01
CA HIS A 119 34.35 -20.77 -15.26
C HIS A 119 33.73 -20.04 -16.47
N LEU A 120 32.46 -19.60 -16.35
CA LEU A 120 31.69 -18.99 -17.44
C LEU A 120 31.41 -17.50 -17.22
N VAL A 121 31.33 -17.02 -15.98
CA VAL A 121 30.94 -15.64 -15.65
C VAL A 121 31.78 -14.60 -16.39
N GLN A 122 33.12 -14.72 -16.40
CA GLN A 122 34.00 -13.78 -17.12
C GLN A 122 33.62 -13.66 -18.61
N HIS A 123 33.36 -14.79 -19.28
CA HIS A 123 32.99 -14.82 -20.69
C HIS A 123 31.57 -14.28 -20.93
N MET A 124 30.64 -14.53 -20.00
CA MET A 124 29.29 -13.98 -20.04
C MET A 124 29.32 -12.46 -19.87
N VAL A 125 30.07 -11.92 -18.92
CA VAL A 125 30.22 -10.46 -18.69
C VAL A 125 30.77 -9.76 -19.93
N ASN A 126 31.82 -10.33 -20.55
CA ASN A 126 32.37 -9.79 -21.81
C ASN A 126 31.34 -9.82 -22.94
N SER A 127 30.53 -10.88 -23.01
CA SER A 127 29.47 -11.02 -24.01
C SER A 127 28.31 -10.05 -23.78
N ILE A 128 27.93 -9.79 -22.52
CA ILE A 128 26.89 -8.83 -22.14
C ILE A 128 27.24 -7.43 -22.66
N GLN A 129 28.48 -6.97 -22.42
CA GLN A 129 28.95 -5.67 -22.91
C GLN A 129 28.91 -5.58 -24.44
N ARG A 130 29.37 -6.64 -25.12
CA ARG A 130 29.41 -6.70 -26.58
C ARG A 130 28.00 -6.73 -27.20
N LEU A 131 27.07 -7.48 -26.61
CA LEU A 131 25.70 -7.61 -27.11
C LEU A 131 24.86 -6.35 -26.85
N GLY A 132 25.00 -5.73 -25.68
CA GLY A 132 24.11 -4.63 -25.30
C GLY A 132 24.52 -3.25 -25.83
N PHE A 133 25.81 -2.99 -26.07
CA PHE A 133 26.29 -1.69 -26.57
C PHE A 133 26.84 -1.72 -28.00
N SER A 134 26.59 -2.81 -28.74
CA SER A 134 26.96 -2.86 -30.17
C SER A 134 26.18 -1.80 -30.97
N PRO A 135 26.84 -0.97 -31.80
CA PRO A 135 26.17 0.02 -32.66
C PRO A 135 25.18 -0.60 -33.65
N THR A 136 25.40 -1.86 -34.04
CA THR A 136 24.52 -2.66 -34.93
C THR A 136 23.62 -3.63 -34.15
N GLY A 137 23.54 -3.49 -32.83
CA GLY A 137 22.79 -4.39 -31.95
C GLY A 137 21.28 -4.24 -32.11
N THR A 138 20.59 -5.35 -32.38
CA THR A 138 19.12 -5.42 -32.39
C THR A 138 18.56 -5.42 -30.97
N ILE A 139 17.26 -5.14 -30.81
CA ILE A 139 16.59 -5.23 -29.51
C ILE A 139 16.67 -6.66 -28.92
N GLU A 140 16.70 -7.69 -29.77
CA GLU A 140 16.87 -9.09 -29.35
C GLU A 140 18.26 -9.35 -28.75
N HIS A 141 19.32 -8.73 -29.29
CA HIS A 141 20.67 -8.82 -28.69
C HIS A 141 20.71 -8.15 -27.31
N ARG A 142 20.08 -6.97 -27.17
CA ARG A 142 19.97 -6.27 -25.87
C ARG A 142 19.15 -7.07 -24.87
N LYS A 143 18.05 -7.68 -25.31
CA LYS A 143 17.20 -8.56 -24.50
C LYS A 143 17.97 -9.77 -23.98
N LEU A 144 18.75 -10.43 -24.85
CA LEU A 144 19.61 -11.54 -24.44
C LEU A 144 20.68 -11.09 -23.42
N ALA A 145 21.27 -9.91 -23.60
CA ALA A 145 22.23 -9.37 -22.64
C ALA A 145 21.62 -9.10 -21.25
N VAL A 146 20.36 -8.66 -21.21
CA VAL A 146 19.59 -8.50 -19.95
C VAL A 146 19.27 -9.87 -19.34
N GLU A 147 18.89 -10.86 -20.14
CA GLU A 147 18.65 -12.23 -19.68
C GLU A 147 19.91 -12.89 -19.10
N LEU A 148 21.09 -12.64 -19.69
CA LEU A 148 22.37 -13.09 -19.14
C LEU A 148 22.68 -12.40 -17.81
N SER A 149 22.43 -11.10 -17.71
CA SER A 149 22.56 -10.35 -16.45
C SER A 149 21.65 -10.93 -15.37
N GLU A 150 20.41 -11.28 -15.72
CA GLU A 150 19.45 -11.93 -14.83
C GLU A 150 19.93 -13.30 -14.36
N VAL A 151 20.55 -14.09 -15.23
CA VAL A 151 21.14 -15.40 -14.86
C VAL A 151 22.25 -15.23 -13.83
N ILE A 152 23.14 -14.26 -14.01
CA ILE A 152 24.22 -13.97 -13.06
C ILE A 152 23.63 -13.61 -11.68
N ILE A 153 22.59 -12.75 -11.66
CA ILE A 153 21.89 -12.39 -10.42
C ILE A 153 21.19 -13.62 -9.80
N LYS A 154 20.54 -14.47 -10.60
CA LYS A 154 19.89 -15.70 -10.14
C LYS A 154 20.88 -16.70 -9.55
N TRP A 155 22.08 -16.82 -10.12
CA TRP A 155 23.13 -17.66 -9.57
C TRP A 155 23.58 -17.16 -8.21
N GLU A 156 23.73 -15.85 -8.03
CA GLU A 156 24.07 -15.26 -6.73
C GLU A 156 22.95 -15.48 -5.69
N LEU A 157 21.70 -15.26 -6.08
CA LEU A 157 20.54 -15.54 -5.21
C LEU A 157 20.41 -17.02 -4.83
N GLN A 158 20.73 -17.93 -5.76
CA GLN A 158 20.75 -19.37 -5.47
C GLN A 158 21.85 -19.71 -4.47
N ARG A 159 23.05 -19.12 -4.59
CA ARG A 159 24.14 -19.30 -3.61
C ARG A 159 23.70 -18.89 -2.21
N ILE A 160 23.06 -17.73 -2.08
CA ILE A 160 22.56 -17.23 -0.78
C ILE A 160 21.54 -18.19 -0.18
N LYS A 161 20.64 -18.72 -1.01
CA LYS A 161 19.66 -19.72 -0.58
C LYS A 161 20.31 -21.03 -0.13
N ASP A 162 21.28 -21.53 -0.89
CA ASP A 162 21.99 -22.76 -0.56
C ASP A 162 22.79 -22.60 0.76
N GLU A 163 23.33 -21.40 1.03
CA GLU A 163 23.98 -21.06 2.29
C GLU A 163 23.00 -20.98 3.47
N SER A 164 21.82 -20.39 3.29
CA SER A 164 20.79 -20.32 4.36
C SER A 164 20.24 -21.71 4.71
N ASP A 165 19.93 -22.53 3.71
CA ASP A 165 19.42 -23.89 3.92
C ASP A 165 20.45 -24.77 4.65
N THR A 166 21.75 -24.55 4.40
CA THR A 166 22.84 -25.26 5.09
C THR A 166 23.01 -24.81 6.55
N GLN A 167 22.77 -23.53 6.86
CA GLN A 167 22.82 -23.00 8.23
C GLN A 167 21.63 -23.47 9.08
N ASP A 168 20.42 -23.55 8.52
CA ASP A 168 19.23 -24.03 9.24
C ASP A 168 19.31 -25.53 9.59
N ILE A 169 19.93 -26.33 8.71
CA ILE A 169 20.22 -27.75 8.99
C ILE A 169 21.28 -27.89 10.09
N ALA A 170 22.27 -27.00 10.15
CA ALA A 170 23.29 -27.00 11.20
C ALA A 170 22.78 -26.47 12.56
N ALA A 171 21.75 -25.63 12.57
CA ALA A 171 21.17 -25.01 13.77
C ALA A 171 20.12 -25.87 14.50
N SER A 172 19.85 -27.09 14.06
CA SER A 172 18.95 -28.04 14.72
C SER A 172 19.73 -29.02 15.62
N PRO A 173 19.81 -28.82 16.95
CA PRO A 173 20.54 -29.74 17.82
C PRO A 173 19.67 -30.96 18.15
N SER A 174 20.04 -32.13 17.61
CA SER A 174 19.61 -33.40 18.18
C SER A 174 20.32 -33.59 19.52
N GLY A 175 19.56 -33.50 20.61
CA GLY A 175 20.08 -33.73 21.96
C GLY A 175 20.53 -35.18 22.17
N VAL A 176 21.67 -35.36 22.83
CA VAL A 176 21.90 -36.17 24.05
C VAL A 176 23.39 -36.01 24.45
N GLY A 177 23.65 -35.70 25.73
CA GLY A 177 24.84 -36.23 26.41
C GLY A 177 25.98 -35.26 26.76
N VAL A 178 25.80 -34.58 27.90
CA VAL A 178 26.77 -33.93 28.80
C VAL A 178 28.22 -34.47 28.78
N LYS A 179 29.21 -33.58 28.63
CA LYS A 179 30.29 -33.34 29.64
C LYS A 179 31.11 -32.08 29.32
N ARG A 180 31.16 -31.17 30.30
CA ARG A 180 32.10 -30.03 30.39
C ARG A 180 33.51 -30.55 30.69
N LEU A 181 34.54 -29.89 30.15
CA LEU A 181 35.66 -29.29 30.90
C LEU A 181 36.57 -28.42 29.99
N SER A 182 36.78 -27.20 30.49
CA SER A 182 37.75 -26.11 30.33
C SER A 182 39.01 -26.18 29.44
N ALA A 183 39.20 -25.05 28.71
CA ALA A 183 40.35 -24.12 28.62
C ALA A 183 41.80 -24.55 28.22
N ASP A 184 42.33 -23.70 27.32
CA ASP A 184 43.70 -23.28 27.01
C ASP A 184 44.64 -24.10 26.09
N ASP A 185 44.94 -23.43 24.96
CA ASP A 185 46.26 -23.10 24.36
C ASP A 185 46.57 -23.63 22.93
N PRO A 186 47.14 -22.79 22.03
CA PRO A 186 47.33 -23.06 20.61
C PRO A 186 48.77 -23.48 20.25
N ASN A 187 48.95 -24.41 19.30
CA ASN A 187 49.96 -24.31 18.23
C ASN A 187 50.08 -25.56 17.32
N LEU A 188 50.17 -25.27 16.02
CA LEU A 188 51.06 -25.81 14.99
C LEU A 188 51.04 -27.29 14.54
N ASN A 189 50.80 -27.41 13.22
CA ASN A 189 51.55 -28.15 12.20
C ASN A 189 51.37 -29.66 11.97
N ALA A 190 50.89 -29.92 10.75
CA ALA A 190 51.54 -30.69 9.68
C ALA A 190 51.40 -32.23 9.60
N GLU A 191 51.06 -32.63 8.38
CA GLU A 191 51.51 -33.81 7.63
C GLU A 191 50.86 -35.19 7.85
N SER A 192 50.03 -35.52 6.87
CA SER A 192 50.08 -36.74 6.04
C SER A 192 50.25 -38.11 6.73
N ARG A 193 49.24 -38.97 6.57
CA ARG A 193 49.44 -40.39 6.20
C ARG A 193 48.17 -41.02 5.65
N LYS A 194 48.28 -41.50 4.40
CA LYS A 194 47.38 -42.48 3.80
C LYS A 194 47.52 -43.80 4.55
N HIS A 195 46.41 -44.51 4.81
CA HIS A 195 46.39 -45.96 4.77
C HIS A 195 44.99 -46.49 4.42
N HIS A 196 44.99 -47.41 3.46
CA HIS A 196 43.88 -48.28 3.09
C HIS A 196 43.51 -49.26 4.20
N ALA A 197 42.21 -49.55 4.35
CA ALA A 197 41.75 -50.88 4.72
C ALA A 197 40.34 -51.12 4.18
N SER A 198 40.19 -52.27 3.52
CA SER A 198 38.96 -52.86 2.99
C SER A 198 38.15 -53.50 4.11
N GLY A 199 36.81 -53.41 4.04
CA GLY A 199 35.89 -54.10 4.94
C GLY A 199 34.46 -54.04 4.39
N THR A 200 33.91 -55.20 4.12
CA THR A 200 32.65 -55.48 3.41
C THR A 200 31.39 -55.33 4.27
N GLY A 201 30.29 -54.87 3.65
CA GLY A 201 28.93 -55.33 3.93
C GLY A 201 27.97 -54.36 4.63
N SER A 202 27.13 -53.65 3.86
CA SER A 202 25.66 -53.78 3.91
C SER A 202 24.98 -52.72 3.02
N SER A 203 23.86 -53.14 2.43
CA SER A 203 23.07 -52.44 1.41
C SER A 203 22.43 -51.14 1.92
N ILE A 204 22.85 -49.99 1.38
CA ILE A 204 22.09 -48.75 1.40
C ILE A 204 22.20 -48.11 0.01
N VAL A 205 21.04 -47.76 -0.56
CA VAL A 205 20.86 -47.08 -1.85
C VAL A 205 21.66 -45.76 -1.84
N PRO A 206 22.58 -45.50 -2.79
CA PRO A 206 23.35 -44.27 -2.78
C PRO A 206 22.49 -43.11 -3.28
N THR A 207 22.09 -42.22 -2.36
CA THR A 207 21.77 -40.84 -2.70
C THR A 207 23.06 -40.20 -3.20
N VAL A 208 23.16 -39.95 -4.50
CA VAL A 208 24.29 -39.24 -5.10
C VAL A 208 24.27 -37.81 -4.57
N ILE A 209 25.08 -37.54 -3.54
CA ILE A 209 25.52 -36.19 -3.21
C ILE A 209 26.49 -35.81 -4.35
N PRO A 210 26.21 -34.80 -5.18
CA PRO A 210 27.18 -34.34 -6.16
C PRO A 210 28.43 -33.91 -5.38
N LYS A 211 29.61 -34.40 -5.76
CA LYS A 211 30.89 -33.85 -5.28
C LYS A 211 30.89 -32.35 -5.60
N VAL A 212 30.66 -31.53 -4.57
CA VAL A 212 30.79 -30.08 -4.60
C VAL A 212 32.28 -29.79 -4.86
N GLU A 213 32.63 -29.26 -6.03
CA GLU A 213 34.01 -28.84 -6.32
C GLU A 213 34.42 -27.74 -5.31
N PRO A 214 35.68 -27.74 -4.81
CA PRO A 214 36.17 -26.69 -3.92
C PRO A 214 36.05 -25.33 -4.62
N GLY A 215 35.32 -24.38 -4.04
CA GLY A 215 35.08 -23.05 -4.61
C GLY A 215 33.66 -22.84 -5.18
N SER A 216 32.82 -23.87 -5.27
CA SER A 216 31.44 -23.74 -5.78
C SER A 216 30.45 -23.05 -4.83
N THR A 217 30.89 -22.62 -3.65
CA THR A 217 30.15 -21.76 -2.70
C THR A 217 30.71 -20.34 -2.66
N GLU A 218 31.74 -20.03 -3.43
CA GLU A 218 32.31 -18.67 -3.44
C GLU A 218 31.34 -17.68 -4.09
N PRO A 219 31.31 -16.43 -3.60
CA PRO A 219 30.53 -15.36 -4.24
C PRO A 219 31.15 -14.99 -5.58
N ILE A 220 30.32 -14.46 -6.48
CA ILE A 220 30.82 -13.93 -7.76
C ILE A 220 31.76 -12.74 -7.49
N GLU A 221 32.88 -12.68 -8.23
CA GLU A 221 33.85 -11.60 -8.08
C GLU A 221 33.22 -10.22 -8.25
N ARG A 222 33.61 -9.29 -7.38
CA ARG A 222 33.11 -7.92 -7.34
C ARG A 222 33.20 -7.20 -8.69
N ALA A 223 34.31 -7.36 -9.41
CA ALA A 223 34.50 -6.71 -10.71
C ALA A 223 33.45 -7.14 -11.75
N HIS A 224 33.00 -8.40 -11.69
CA HIS A 224 31.93 -8.92 -12.54
C HIS A 224 30.57 -8.37 -12.13
N ALA A 225 30.27 -8.35 -10.83
CA ALA A 225 29.06 -7.74 -10.29
C ALA A 225 28.94 -6.26 -10.67
N ASP A 226 30.00 -5.47 -10.45
CA ASP A 226 30.07 -4.06 -10.80
C ASP A 226 29.81 -3.85 -12.29
N THR A 227 30.40 -4.70 -13.14
CA THR A 227 30.21 -4.61 -14.59
C THR A 227 28.77 -4.88 -15.01
N VAL A 228 28.12 -5.90 -14.45
CA VAL A 228 26.72 -6.25 -14.73
C VAL A 228 25.77 -5.17 -14.24
N LEU A 229 25.98 -4.63 -13.04
CA LEU A 229 25.15 -3.56 -12.49
C LEU A 229 25.30 -2.26 -13.29
N ASN A 230 26.53 -1.85 -13.62
CA ASN A 230 26.77 -0.68 -14.47
C ASN A 230 26.21 -0.87 -15.90
N PHE A 231 26.23 -2.10 -16.42
CA PHE A 231 25.58 -2.43 -17.69
C PHE A 231 24.06 -2.22 -17.61
N LEU A 232 23.39 -2.83 -16.64
CA LEU A 232 21.94 -2.71 -16.46
C LEU A 232 21.52 -1.25 -16.23
N LEU A 233 22.31 -0.52 -15.43
CA LEU A 233 22.09 0.91 -15.14
C LEU A 233 22.16 1.76 -16.41
N ARG A 234 23.17 1.54 -17.25
CA ARG A 234 23.30 2.26 -18.52
C ARG A 234 22.23 1.90 -19.52
N LEU A 235 21.95 0.60 -19.68
CA LEU A 235 20.97 0.14 -20.66
C LEU A 235 19.56 0.63 -20.31
N ALA A 236 19.18 0.62 -19.02
CA ALA A 236 17.89 1.12 -18.56
C ALA A 236 17.61 2.56 -19.04
N CYS A 237 18.60 3.44 -19.03
CA CYS A 237 18.44 4.85 -19.41
C CYS A 237 18.90 5.17 -20.85
N GLN A 238 19.13 4.17 -21.71
CA GLN A 238 19.51 4.38 -23.12
C GLN A 238 18.60 3.64 -24.10
N VAL A 239 17.83 2.67 -23.63
CA VAL A 239 17.06 1.77 -24.49
C VAL A 239 15.69 2.31 -24.87
N ASN A 240 15.19 3.36 -24.21
CA ASN A 240 13.91 3.97 -24.59
C ASN A 240 14.08 4.71 -25.92
N ASP A 241 13.14 4.52 -26.84
CA ASP A 241 13.08 5.28 -28.08
C ASP A 241 12.59 6.71 -27.81
N ALA A 242 12.92 7.67 -28.69
CA ALA A 242 12.48 9.06 -28.56
C ALA A 242 10.96 9.24 -28.75
N ASN A 243 10.26 8.22 -29.26
CA ASN A 243 8.81 8.22 -29.44
C ASN A 243 8.09 7.91 -28.13
N THR A 244 7.14 8.76 -27.76
CA THR A 244 6.32 8.67 -26.53
C THR A 244 5.17 7.66 -26.61
N MET A 245 5.22 6.66 -27.51
CA MET A 245 4.22 5.59 -27.55
C MET A 245 4.43 4.65 -26.35
N VAL A 246 3.34 4.37 -25.62
CA VAL A 246 3.37 3.51 -24.44
C VAL A 246 3.55 2.04 -24.86
N GLY A 247 4.44 1.32 -24.19
CA GLY A 247 4.63 -0.12 -24.38
C GLY A 247 5.59 -0.50 -25.51
N THR A 248 6.51 0.40 -25.88
CA THR A 248 7.57 0.05 -26.83
C THR A 248 8.43 -1.11 -26.27
N PRO A 249 9.00 -1.97 -27.15
CA PRO A 249 9.93 -3.01 -26.73
C PRO A 249 11.11 -2.47 -25.91
N GLY A 250 11.54 -1.24 -26.19
CA GLY A 250 12.55 -0.51 -25.42
C GLY A 250 12.09 -0.21 -23.99
N GLU A 251 10.89 0.36 -23.81
CA GLU A 251 10.34 0.67 -22.48
C GLU A 251 10.19 -0.58 -21.60
N LEU A 252 9.68 -1.68 -22.16
CA LEU A 252 9.55 -2.95 -21.44
C LEU A 252 10.91 -3.48 -20.99
N LEU A 253 11.93 -3.37 -21.86
CA LEU A 253 13.28 -3.77 -21.54
C LEU A 253 13.92 -2.87 -20.47
N SER A 254 13.68 -1.55 -20.54
CA SER A 254 14.10 -0.59 -19.53
C SER A 254 13.51 -0.93 -18.16
N ARG A 255 12.20 -1.16 -18.06
CA ARG A 255 11.52 -1.58 -16.83
C ARG A 255 12.09 -2.88 -16.28
N ARG A 256 12.40 -3.86 -17.14
CA ARG A 256 13.05 -5.12 -16.74
C ARG A 256 14.44 -4.86 -16.14
N CYS A 257 15.25 -4.01 -16.76
CA CYS A 257 16.56 -3.62 -16.21
C CYS A 257 16.42 -2.97 -14.82
N VAL A 258 15.46 -2.05 -14.64
CA VAL A 258 15.17 -1.41 -13.34
C VAL A 258 14.77 -2.44 -12.29
N ALA A 259 13.91 -3.40 -12.61
CA ALA A 259 13.48 -4.45 -11.69
C ALA A 259 14.66 -5.36 -11.25
N LEU A 260 15.54 -5.71 -12.20
CA LEU A 260 16.74 -6.48 -11.91
C LEU A 260 17.73 -5.70 -11.05
N LEU A 261 17.95 -4.42 -11.32
CA LEU A 261 18.78 -3.55 -10.48
C LEU A 261 18.24 -3.45 -9.06
N LYS A 262 16.93 -3.22 -8.89
CA LYS A 262 16.30 -3.18 -7.55
C LYS A 262 16.45 -4.50 -6.80
N THR A 263 16.41 -5.63 -7.51
CA THR A 263 16.61 -6.95 -6.92
C THR A 263 18.07 -7.16 -6.52
N ALA A 264 19.01 -6.82 -7.42
CA ALA A 264 20.43 -7.03 -7.20
C ALA A 264 21.03 -6.05 -6.18
N LEU A 265 20.46 -4.86 -6.00
CA LEU A 265 20.94 -3.87 -5.02
C LEU A 265 20.29 -4.03 -3.63
N LYS A 266 19.59 -5.13 -3.36
CA LYS A 266 19.17 -5.47 -2.00
C LYS A 266 20.41 -5.74 -1.13
N PRO A 267 20.38 -5.37 0.16
CA PRO A 267 21.55 -5.42 1.05
C PRO A 267 22.15 -6.83 1.18
N ASP A 268 21.35 -7.88 1.01
CA ASP A 268 21.77 -9.27 1.23
C ASP A 268 22.36 -9.95 -0.01
N VAL A 269 22.38 -9.29 -1.18
CA VAL A 269 22.72 -9.95 -2.45
C VAL A 269 24.22 -9.96 -2.72
N TRP A 270 24.93 -8.89 -2.38
CA TRP A 270 26.38 -8.80 -2.64
C TRP A 270 27.14 -8.71 -1.30
N PRO A 271 28.16 -9.55 -1.07
CA PRO A 271 28.94 -9.52 0.17
C PRO A 271 29.68 -8.19 0.42
N GLN A 272 29.94 -7.45 -0.65
CA GLN A 272 30.60 -6.14 -0.61
C GLN A 272 29.80 -5.14 -1.44
N GLN A 273 29.81 -3.86 -1.03
CA GLN A 273 29.06 -2.80 -1.72
C GLN A 273 29.62 -2.55 -3.12
N CYS A 274 28.79 -2.66 -4.15
CA CYS A 274 29.18 -2.44 -5.54
C CYS A 274 29.53 -0.98 -5.87
N ASP A 275 30.47 -0.77 -6.80
CA ASP A 275 30.87 0.56 -7.29
C ASP A 275 30.05 0.98 -8.53
N LEU A 276 29.13 1.93 -8.36
CA LEU A 276 28.25 2.42 -9.41
C LEU A 276 28.79 3.71 -10.03
N LYS A 277 29.05 3.68 -11.34
CA LYS A 277 29.56 4.84 -12.09
C LYS A 277 28.41 5.74 -12.53
N LEU A 278 28.04 6.72 -11.70
CA LEU A 278 26.90 7.60 -11.94
C LEU A 278 27.21 8.84 -12.79
N ASN A 279 28.47 9.23 -12.97
CA ASN A 279 28.88 10.50 -13.61
C ASN A 279 28.26 10.78 -14.99
N TRP A 280 27.91 9.73 -15.75
CA TRP A 280 27.30 9.89 -17.08
C TRP A 280 25.83 10.30 -17.03
N PHE A 281 25.14 10.14 -15.88
CA PHE A 281 23.78 10.63 -15.68
C PHE A 281 23.70 12.15 -15.89
N ASP A 282 24.75 12.91 -15.59
CA ASP A 282 24.80 14.35 -15.88
C ASP A 282 24.53 14.65 -17.36
N LYS A 283 25.08 13.82 -18.27
CA LYS A 283 24.84 13.95 -19.71
C LYS A 283 23.41 13.59 -20.10
N VAL A 284 22.80 12.60 -19.44
CA VAL A 284 21.41 12.21 -19.67
C VAL A 284 20.48 13.33 -19.21
N PHE A 285 20.69 13.87 -18.02
CA PHE A 285 19.88 14.94 -17.49
C PHE A 285 20.05 16.24 -18.28
N ALA A 286 21.29 16.61 -18.64
CA ALA A 286 21.56 17.78 -19.49
C ALA A 286 20.96 17.64 -20.91
N SER A 287 20.64 16.43 -21.36
CA SER A 287 19.96 16.24 -22.65
C SER A 287 18.55 16.82 -22.68
N VAL A 288 17.97 17.19 -21.53
CA VAL A 288 16.67 17.89 -21.45
C VAL A 288 16.66 19.22 -22.22
N GLU A 289 17.83 19.87 -22.35
CA GLU A 289 18.01 21.13 -23.09
C GLU A 289 18.27 20.91 -24.59
N SER A 290 18.47 19.66 -25.02
CA SER A 290 18.70 19.35 -26.43
C SER A 290 17.43 19.54 -27.26
N GLY A 291 17.56 19.78 -28.57
CA GLY A 291 16.42 19.99 -29.46
C GLY A 291 15.49 18.77 -29.65
N SER A 292 15.90 17.56 -29.21
CA SER A 292 15.09 16.33 -29.25
C SER A 292 15.33 15.47 -27.99
N PRO A 293 14.85 15.91 -26.82
CA PRO A 293 15.14 15.24 -25.55
C PRO A 293 14.35 13.93 -25.45
N ASN A 294 15.03 12.86 -25.02
CA ASN A 294 14.39 11.58 -24.73
C ASN A 294 13.92 11.56 -23.26
N TYR A 295 12.67 11.98 -23.05
CA TYR A 295 12.10 12.06 -21.71
C TYR A 295 11.97 10.70 -21.01
N GLY A 296 11.80 9.60 -21.73
CA GLY A 296 11.74 8.26 -21.14
C GLY A 296 13.04 7.88 -20.43
N ASN A 297 14.17 8.17 -21.08
CA ASN A 297 15.51 7.96 -20.51
C ASN A 297 15.77 8.87 -19.30
N ILE A 298 15.36 10.14 -19.37
CA ILE A 298 15.50 11.10 -18.26
C ILE A 298 14.67 10.66 -17.05
N CYS A 299 13.39 10.29 -17.25
CA CYS A 299 12.51 9.85 -16.17
C CYS A 299 13.06 8.58 -15.50
N THR A 300 13.47 7.59 -16.29
CA THR A 300 14.07 6.35 -15.77
C THR A 300 15.33 6.64 -14.95
N ALA A 301 16.19 7.54 -15.43
CA ALA A 301 17.41 7.93 -14.72
C ALA A 301 17.10 8.65 -13.38
N LEU A 302 16.09 9.52 -13.34
CA LEU A 302 15.66 10.20 -12.11
C LEU A 302 15.06 9.23 -11.09
N GLU A 303 14.23 8.28 -11.55
CA GLU A 303 13.67 7.23 -10.69
C GLU A 303 14.76 6.32 -10.09
N LEU A 304 15.71 5.89 -10.93
CA LEU A 304 16.84 5.09 -10.49
C LEU A 304 17.72 5.85 -9.51
N LEU A 305 18.05 7.11 -9.79
CA LEU A 305 18.82 7.93 -8.86
C LEU A 305 18.10 8.08 -7.51
N THR A 306 16.80 8.32 -7.52
CA THR A 306 15.98 8.42 -6.29
C THR A 306 16.00 7.11 -5.50
N PHE A 307 15.90 5.96 -6.17
CA PHE A 307 16.05 4.65 -5.53
C PHE A 307 17.45 4.44 -4.94
N LEU A 308 18.50 4.81 -5.69
CA LEU A 308 19.89 4.68 -5.25
C LEU A 308 20.19 5.51 -4.00
N LEU A 309 19.58 6.69 -3.83
CA LEU A 309 19.67 7.48 -2.59
C LEU A 309 19.15 6.70 -1.36
N GLY A 310 18.28 5.71 -1.54
CA GLY A 310 17.80 4.84 -0.46
C GLY A 310 18.73 3.68 -0.11
N VAL A 311 19.61 3.28 -1.02
CA VAL A 311 20.48 2.11 -0.88
C VAL A 311 21.93 2.49 -0.55
N MET A 312 22.41 3.61 -1.10
CA MET A 312 23.79 4.06 -0.94
C MET A 312 24.05 4.68 0.44
N LYS A 313 25.31 4.62 0.90
CA LYS A 313 25.75 5.32 2.12
C LYS A 313 25.85 6.82 1.90
N LYS A 314 25.74 7.60 2.98
CA LYS A 314 25.80 9.08 2.93
C LYS A 314 27.03 9.62 2.19
N GLU A 315 28.21 9.10 2.46
CA GLU A 315 29.47 9.51 1.81
C GLU A 315 29.45 9.28 0.28
N GLN A 316 28.94 8.11 -0.15
CA GLN A 316 28.84 7.77 -1.57
C GLN A 316 27.82 8.64 -2.30
N ILE A 317 26.73 9.01 -1.62
CA ILE A 317 25.73 9.93 -2.17
C ILE A 317 26.37 11.29 -2.45
N LEU A 318 27.11 11.86 -1.50
CA LEU A 318 27.79 13.16 -1.69
C LEU A 318 28.77 13.13 -2.86
N ALA A 319 29.63 12.10 -2.91
CA ALA A 319 30.59 11.93 -4.00
C ALA A 319 29.91 11.79 -5.38
N SER A 320 28.77 11.08 -5.44
CA SER A 320 28.04 10.86 -6.67
C SER A 320 27.18 12.06 -7.10
N CYS A 321 26.64 12.82 -6.16
CA CYS A 321 25.81 13.99 -6.45
C CYS A 321 26.65 15.17 -6.97
N LYS A 322 27.90 15.34 -6.51
CA LYS A 322 28.78 16.46 -6.91
C LYS A 322 28.84 16.68 -8.43
N PRO A 323 29.13 15.67 -9.29
CA PRO A 323 29.17 15.85 -10.74
C PRO A 323 27.78 15.92 -11.41
N LEU A 324 26.68 15.59 -10.73
CA LEU A 324 25.33 15.54 -11.29
C LEU A 324 24.53 16.83 -11.14
N GLN A 325 25.02 17.78 -10.34
CA GLN A 325 24.28 18.99 -9.97
C GLN A 325 23.82 19.80 -11.18
N ARG A 326 24.67 19.90 -12.21
CA ARG A 326 24.37 20.66 -13.44
C ARG A 326 23.21 20.04 -14.21
N GLY A 327 23.26 18.73 -14.46
CA GLY A 327 22.19 18.02 -15.14
C GLY A 327 20.88 18.03 -14.36
N ILE A 328 20.92 17.87 -13.03
CA ILE A 328 19.71 17.96 -12.19
C ILE A 328 19.13 19.37 -12.26
N ALA A 329 19.97 20.42 -12.22
CA ALA A 329 19.53 21.81 -12.36
C ALA A 329 18.80 22.06 -13.70
N ALA A 330 19.30 21.51 -14.81
CA ALA A 330 18.63 21.60 -16.10
C ALA A 330 17.23 20.92 -16.09
N CYS A 331 17.08 19.82 -15.35
CA CYS A 331 15.79 19.15 -15.19
C CYS A 331 14.79 19.96 -14.34
N ILE A 332 15.27 20.77 -13.38
CA ILE A 332 14.42 21.66 -12.57
C ILE A 332 13.76 22.74 -13.45
N THR A 333 14.49 23.27 -14.43
CA THR A 333 14.04 24.36 -15.32
C THR A 333 13.42 23.87 -16.63
N CYS A 334 12.94 22.62 -16.69
CA CYS A 334 12.37 22.04 -17.91
C CYS A 334 11.20 22.89 -18.45
N SER A 335 11.26 23.24 -19.74
CA SER A 335 10.32 24.18 -20.39
C SER A 335 9.24 23.53 -21.26
N ASN A 336 9.23 22.20 -21.41
CA ASN A 336 8.31 21.50 -22.31
C ASN A 336 6.98 21.15 -21.62
N SER A 337 5.93 21.89 -21.92
CA SER A 337 4.60 21.78 -21.29
C SER A 337 3.95 20.38 -21.30
N LYS A 338 4.32 19.48 -22.22
CA LYS A 338 3.71 18.12 -22.28
C LYS A 338 4.31 17.14 -21.28
N VAL A 339 5.61 17.26 -20.97
CA VAL A 339 6.35 16.27 -20.17
C VAL A 339 6.98 16.89 -18.91
N GLN A 340 6.97 18.22 -18.82
CA GLN A 340 7.47 18.99 -17.68
C GLN A 340 6.87 18.51 -16.35
N ASP A 341 5.55 18.29 -16.28
CA ASP A 341 4.90 17.86 -15.04
C ASP A 341 5.45 16.53 -14.49
N MET A 342 5.75 15.57 -15.38
CA MET A 342 6.31 14.27 -14.99
C MET A 342 7.74 14.41 -14.49
N VAL A 343 8.59 15.12 -15.25
CA VAL A 343 9.99 15.35 -14.89
C VAL A 343 10.06 16.10 -13.55
N ILE A 344 9.27 17.15 -13.36
CA ILE A 344 9.23 17.94 -12.13
C ILE A 344 8.77 17.09 -10.94
N ARG A 345 7.78 16.21 -11.10
CA ARG A 345 7.36 15.28 -10.03
C ARG A 345 8.49 14.35 -9.60
N LEU A 346 9.26 13.82 -10.56
CA LEU A 346 10.41 12.96 -10.29
C LEU A 346 11.56 13.73 -9.63
N VAL A 347 11.86 14.95 -10.11
CA VAL A 347 12.86 15.83 -9.50
C VAL A 347 12.45 16.22 -8.07
N HIS A 348 11.17 16.52 -7.83
CA HIS A 348 10.65 16.73 -6.49
C HIS A 348 10.86 15.50 -5.59
N GLY A 349 10.57 14.29 -6.08
CA GLY A 349 10.81 13.05 -5.34
C GLY A 349 12.29 12.86 -4.99
N LEU A 350 13.18 13.11 -5.95
CA LEU A 350 14.62 13.07 -5.77
C LEU A 350 15.09 14.07 -4.70
N LEU A 351 14.71 15.34 -4.84
CA LEU A 351 15.11 16.42 -3.93
C LEU A 351 14.53 16.24 -2.54
N SER A 352 13.27 15.82 -2.42
CA SER A 352 12.63 15.53 -1.13
C SER A 352 13.38 14.43 -0.37
N ARG A 353 13.81 13.37 -1.07
CA ARG A 353 14.64 12.32 -0.47
C ARG A 353 16.03 12.83 -0.13
N LEU A 354 16.68 13.56 -1.03
CA LEU A 354 18.02 14.11 -0.81
C LEU A 354 18.05 15.05 0.40
N MET A 355 17.08 15.96 0.50
CA MET A 355 16.91 16.90 1.61
C MET A 355 16.45 16.23 2.92
N SER A 356 15.89 15.02 2.86
CA SER A 356 15.61 14.21 4.04
C SER A 356 16.89 13.62 4.64
N ILE A 357 17.83 13.23 3.77
CA ILE A 357 19.13 12.70 4.17
C ILE A 357 20.10 13.84 4.57
N PHE A 358 20.09 14.93 3.81
CA PHE A 358 20.92 16.12 3.97
C PHE A 358 20.05 17.39 4.03
N PRO A 359 19.52 17.73 5.21
CA PRO A 359 18.64 18.89 5.39
C PRO A 359 19.26 20.21 4.95
N THR A 360 18.42 21.14 4.49
CA THR A 360 18.82 22.52 4.18
C THR A 360 19.08 23.30 5.47
N GLU A 361 20.10 24.16 5.47
CA GLU A 361 20.45 24.94 6.65
C GLU A 361 19.37 25.97 7.04
N PRO A 362 19.24 26.28 8.35
CA PRO A 362 18.28 27.25 8.86
C PRO A 362 18.44 28.65 8.25
N THR A 363 17.38 29.45 8.35
CA THR A 363 17.26 30.83 7.87
C THR A 363 18.40 31.77 8.29
N SER A 364 19.08 31.50 9.39
CA SER A 364 20.20 32.30 9.91
C SER A 364 21.55 32.04 9.21
N SER A 365 21.66 31.00 8.38
CA SER A 365 22.91 30.66 7.68
C SER A 365 22.98 31.32 6.29
N ASN A 366 24.16 31.82 5.92
CA ASN A 366 24.46 32.37 4.59
C ASN A 366 24.71 31.28 3.53
N VAL A 367 24.84 30.01 3.93
CA VAL A 367 25.11 28.89 3.04
C VAL A 367 23.86 28.02 2.90
N ALA A 368 23.58 27.55 1.68
CA ALA A 368 22.39 26.74 1.40
C ALA A 368 22.46 25.31 2.00
N SER A 369 23.67 24.77 2.15
CA SER A 369 23.96 23.41 2.63
C SER A 369 25.21 23.42 3.53
N LYS A 370 25.25 22.56 4.54
CA LYS A 370 26.51 22.24 5.27
C LYS A 370 27.53 21.51 4.41
N TYR A 371 27.08 20.84 3.36
CA TYR A 371 27.90 20.05 2.46
C TYR A 371 28.17 20.84 1.19
N GLU A 372 29.44 21.12 0.92
CA GLU A 372 29.93 21.86 -0.27
C GLU A 372 29.44 21.18 -1.56
N GLU A 373 29.36 19.85 -1.57
CA GLU A 373 28.92 19.05 -2.71
C GLU A 373 27.45 19.23 -3.08
N LEU A 374 26.64 19.87 -2.24
CA LEU A 374 25.21 20.11 -2.49
C LEU A 374 24.84 21.60 -2.54
N GLU A 375 25.80 22.49 -2.28
CA GLU A 375 25.55 23.93 -2.19
C GLU A 375 25.01 24.51 -3.50
N CYS A 376 25.63 24.20 -4.63
CA CYS A 376 25.21 24.72 -5.93
C CYS A 376 23.79 24.25 -6.30
N LEU A 377 23.46 22.98 -6.05
CA LEU A 377 22.14 22.43 -6.28
C LEU A 377 21.08 23.09 -5.40
N TYR A 378 21.30 23.22 -4.09
CA TYR A 378 20.34 23.83 -3.18
C TYR A 378 20.19 25.34 -3.42
N ALA A 379 21.26 26.03 -3.81
CA ALA A 379 21.21 27.42 -4.24
C ALA A 379 20.40 27.58 -5.55
N CYS A 380 20.56 26.65 -6.50
CA CYS A 380 19.75 26.62 -7.73
C CYS A 380 18.26 26.45 -7.43
N VAL A 381 17.89 25.53 -6.52
CA VAL A 381 16.50 25.36 -6.06
C VAL A 381 15.96 26.68 -5.49
N GLY A 382 16.70 27.33 -4.60
CA GLY A 382 16.30 28.61 -4.02
C GLY A 382 16.12 29.72 -5.08
N LYS A 383 17.03 29.80 -6.05
CA LYS A 383 16.97 30.74 -7.17
C LYS A 383 15.72 30.51 -8.03
N VAL A 384 15.47 29.27 -8.46
CA VAL A 384 14.31 28.92 -9.29
C VAL A 384 13.00 29.22 -8.56
N VAL A 385 12.94 28.96 -7.25
CA VAL A 385 11.74 29.28 -6.47
C VAL A 385 11.54 30.79 -6.39
N PHE A 386 12.58 31.56 -6.05
CA PHE A 386 12.49 33.01 -5.95
C PHE A 386 12.11 33.67 -7.28
N GLU A 387 12.78 33.31 -8.37
CA GLU A 387 12.51 33.83 -9.71
C GLU A 387 11.12 33.43 -10.20
N GLY A 388 10.68 32.19 -9.94
CA GLY A 388 9.34 31.72 -10.30
C GLY A 388 8.23 32.50 -9.58
N LEU A 389 8.36 32.72 -8.27
CA LEU A 389 7.41 33.52 -7.50
C LEU A 389 7.39 34.98 -7.98
N ALA A 390 8.57 35.58 -8.19
CA ALA A 390 8.69 36.97 -8.66
C ALA A 390 8.15 37.16 -10.09
N ASN A 391 8.37 36.20 -10.98
CA ASN A 391 7.88 36.23 -12.36
C ASN A 391 6.35 36.13 -12.40
N TYR A 392 5.76 35.24 -11.61
CA TYR A 392 4.32 35.18 -11.49
C TYR A 392 3.78 36.48 -10.89
N GLU A 393 4.35 37.00 -9.79
CA GLU A 393 3.93 38.28 -9.18
C GLU A 393 3.91 39.45 -10.18
N LYS A 394 4.96 39.59 -11.01
CA LYS A 394 5.09 40.68 -12.01
C LYS A 394 4.21 40.48 -13.24
N ASN A 395 3.98 39.24 -13.67
CA ASN A 395 3.25 38.94 -14.89
C ASN A 395 1.77 38.67 -14.61
N THR A 396 0.94 39.72 -14.71
CA THR A 396 -0.50 39.66 -14.41
C THR A 396 -1.31 38.73 -15.33
N SER A 397 -0.79 38.36 -16.51
CA SER A 397 -1.46 37.42 -17.43
C SER A 397 -0.98 35.96 -17.30
N ALA A 398 -0.01 35.68 -16.42
CA ALA A 398 0.48 34.32 -16.23
C ALA A 398 -0.57 33.41 -15.59
N SER A 399 -0.74 32.20 -16.13
CA SER A 399 -1.61 31.17 -15.56
C SER A 399 -1.00 30.55 -14.29
N PRO A 400 -1.81 30.19 -13.26
CA PRO A 400 -1.32 29.48 -12.07
C PRO A 400 -0.55 28.19 -12.35
N THR A 401 -0.78 27.53 -13.49
CA THR A 401 -0.06 26.30 -13.88
C THR A 401 1.43 26.53 -14.10
N THR A 402 1.85 27.76 -14.42
CA THR A 402 3.27 28.13 -14.55
C THR A 402 4.03 28.00 -13.23
N LEU A 403 3.33 28.07 -12.09
CA LEU A 403 3.90 27.89 -10.76
C LEU A 403 4.10 26.43 -10.37
N PHE A 404 3.64 25.46 -11.17
CA PHE A 404 3.71 24.04 -10.82
C PHE A 404 5.14 23.62 -10.44
N GLY A 405 6.12 23.96 -11.27
CA GLY A 405 7.53 23.69 -10.98
C GLY A 405 8.04 24.38 -9.73
N THR A 406 7.77 25.68 -9.61
CA THR A 406 8.16 26.51 -8.47
C THR A 406 7.63 25.97 -7.15
N LEU A 407 6.34 25.63 -7.08
CA LEU A 407 5.70 25.12 -5.88
C LEU A 407 6.15 23.71 -5.54
N MET A 408 6.43 22.85 -6.53
CA MET A 408 6.99 21.52 -6.29
C MET A 408 8.42 21.57 -5.75
N MET A 409 9.25 22.49 -6.24
CA MET A 409 10.60 22.70 -5.69
C MET A 409 10.57 23.29 -4.28
N LEU A 410 9.68 24.25 -4.03
CA LEU A 410 9.45 24.79 -2.69
C LEU A 410 8.95 23.69 -1.73
N LYS A 411 8.02 22.83 -2.18
CA LYS A 411 7.53 21.69 -1.42
C LYS A 411 8.69 20.78 -1.02
N ALA A 412 9.56 20.40 -1.95
CA ALA A 412 10.71 19.55 -1.65
C ALA A 412 11.60 20.13 -0.53
N ALA A 413 11.86 21.44 -0.57
CA ALA A 413 12.63 22.15 0.45
C ALA A 413 11.91 22.20 1.82
N CYS A 414 10.59 22.35 1.81
CA CYS A 414 9.79 22.48 3.03
C CYS A 414 9.43 21.15 3.72
N VAL A 415 9.50 19.99 3.02
CA VAL A 415 9.09 18.68 3.59
C VAL A 415 9.79 18.38 4.92
N ASN A 416 11.12 18.57 4.98
CA ASN A 416 11.91 18.26 6.18
C ASN A 416 12.30 19.51 6.98
N ASN A 417 12.22 20.69 6.36
CA ASN A 417 12.48 21.96 7.02
C ASN A 417 11.36 22.98 6.71
N PRO A 418 10.24 22.94 7.44
CA PRO A 418 9.13 23.87 7.23
C PRO A 418 9.52 25.34 7.37
N SER A 419 10.58 25.67 8.12
CA SER A 419 11.06 27.05 8.28
C SER A 419 11.70 27.64 7.03
N TYR A 420 12.00 26.82 6.01
CA TYR A 420 12.60 27.30 4.76
C TYR A 420 11.75 28.37 4.08
N ILE A 421 10.41 28.22 4.11
CA ILE A 421 9.48 29.17 3.49
C ILE A 421 9.54 30.55 4.13
N ASP A 422 10.02 30.68 5.37
CA ASP A 422 10.12 31.98 6.05
C ASP A 422 11.01 32.96 5.28
N ARG A 423 12.02 32.47 4.54
CA ARG A 423 12.87 33.30 3.65
C ARG A 423 12.08 33.96 2.52
N LEU A 424 10.99 33.31 2.11
CA LEU A 424 10.20 33.62 0.92
C LEU A 424 8.76 33.98 1.28
N ILE A 425 8.43 34.12 2.57
CA ILE A 425 7.04 34.21 3.03
C ILE A 425 6.35 35.44 2.47
N THR A 426 7.05 36.58 2.38
CA THR A 426 6.49 37.82 1.83
C THR A 426 6.11 37.70 0.35
N PRO A 427 7.02 37.35 -0.59
CA PRO A 427 6.63 37.14 -1.99
C PRO A 427 5.64 35.99 -2.15
N PHE A 428 5.81 34.89 -1.41
CA PHE A 428 4.88 33.76 -1.44
C PHE A 428 3.45 34.17 -1.05
N MET A 429 3.29 34.97 -0.01
CA MET A 429 1.97 35.42 0.44
C MET A 429 1.26 36.30 -0.60
N ARG A 430 2.00 37.12 -1.36
CA ARG A 430 1.42 37.91 -2.46
C ARG A 430 0.96 37.01 -3.60
N VAL A 431 1.77 36.01 -3.96
CA VAL A 431 1.41 34.99 -4.95
C VAL A 431 0.17 34.22 -4.50
N LEU A 432 0.12 33.76 -3.25
CA LEU A 432 -1.03 33.06 -2.68
C LEU A 432 -2.30 33.92 -2.68
N GLN A 433 -2.18 35.20 -2.31
CA GLN A 433 -3.30 36.14 -2.34
C GLN A 433 -3.85 36.33 -3.76
N ARG A 434 -2.95 36.40 -4.75
CA ARG A 434 -3.33 36.48 -6.17
C ARG A 434 -4.00 35.20 -6.65
N MET A 435 -3.41 34.02 -6.38
CA MET A 435 -3.98 32.72 -6.75
C MET A 435 -5.39 32.54 -6.17
N ALA A 436 -5.59 32.90 -4.89
CA ALA A 436 -6.90 32.84 -4.26
C ALA A 436 -7.90 33.81 -4.92
N ARG A 437 -7.47 35.03 -5.26
CA ARG A 437 -8.31 36.00 -5.96
C ARG A 437 -8.72 35.51 -7.36
N GLU A 438 -7.78 34.97 -8.13
CA GLU A 438 -8.04 34.41 -9.46
C GLU A 438 -9.02 33.23 -9.38
N HIS A 439 -8.84 32.33 -8.41
CA HIS A 439 -9.73 31.20 -8.18
C HIS A 439 -11.17 31.60 -7.77
N ILE A 440 -11.30 32.67 -6.99
CA ILE A 440 -12.60 33.20 -6.54
C ILE A 440 -13.32 34.00 -7.64
N THR A 441 -12.58 34.52 -8.61
CA THR A 441 -13.15 35.34 -9.68
C THR A 441 -13.94 34.43 -10.62
N PRO A 442 -15.23 34.71 -10.89
CA PRO A 442 -16.06 33.83 -11.71
C PRO A 442 -15.51 33.74 -13.13
N THR A 443 -14.96 32.57 -13.46
CA THR A 443 -14.56 32.18 -14.82
C THR A 443 -15.63 31.27 -15.42
N PRO A 444 -15.84 31.28 -16.74
CA PRO A 444 -16.78 30.37 -17.39
C PRO A 444 -16.44 28.91 -17.05
N PRO A 445 -17.44 28.02 -16.89
CA PRO A 445 -17.27 26.67 -16.33
C PRO A 445 -16.31 25.74 -17.09
N HIS A 446 -15.88 26.12 -18.30
CA HIS A 446 -14.91 25.37 -19.10
C HIS A 446 -13.43 25.72 -18.85
N GLU A 447 -13.13 26.74 -18.03
CA GLU A 447 -11.74 27.21 -17.81
C GLU A 447 -11.20 26.97 -16.39
N THR A 448 -11.98 26.37 -15.49
CA THR A 448 -11.49 26.00 -14.16
C THR A 448 -10.53 24.82 -14.24
N SER A 449 -9.23 25.13 -14.31
CA SER A 449 -8.18 24.11 -14.35
C SER A 449 -8.08 23.39 -12.99
N PRO A 450 -8.30 22.06 -12.91
CA PRO A 450 -8.18 21.31 -11.66
C PRO A 450 -6.77 21.38 -11.06
N VAL A 451 -5.76 21.57 -11.91
CA VAL A 451 -4.36 21.75 -11.50
C VAL A 451 -4.17 23.04 -10.69
N ALA A 452 -4.89 24.12 -11.02
CA ALA A 452 -4.79 25.37 -10.29
C ALA A 452 -5.32 25.24 -8.86
N SER A 453 -6.44 24.51 -8.67
CA SER A 453 -6.97 24.20 -7.34
C SER A 453 -6.01 23.34 -6.53
N GLU A 454 -5.39 22.32 -7.14
CA GLU A 454 -4.40 21.47 -6.45
C GLU A 454 -3.16 22.25 -6.02
N LEU A 455 -2.70 23.20 -6.85
CA LEU A 455 -1.60 24.11 -6.50
C LEU A 455 -1.99 25.07 -5.38
N LEU A 456 -3.23 25.54 -5.33
CA LEU A 456 -3.72 26.37 -4.24
C LEU A 456 -3.79 25.58 -2.93
N VAL A 457 -4.30 24.35 -2.95
CA VAL A 457 -4.30 23.43 -1.79
C VAL A 457 -2.87 23.18 -1.30
N LEU A 458 -1.94 22.90 -2.22
CA LEU A 458 -0.52 22.75 -1.88
C LEU A 458 0.04 24.01 -1.23
N SER A 459 -0.31 25.19 -1.75
CA SER A 459 0.18 26.46 -1.22
C SER A 459 -0.35 26.76 0.19
N LEU A 460 -1.60 26.38 0.49
CA LEU A 460 -2.16 26.45 1.84
C LEU A 460 -1.43 25.49 2.80
N ASP A 461 -1.16 24.25 2.35
CA ASP A 461 -0.47 23.24 3.16
C ASP A 461 0.98 23.64 3.51
N LEU A 462 1.67 24.35 2.61
CA LEU A 462 3.03 24.88 2.87
C LEU A 462 3.06 25.97 3.96
N VAL A 463 1.96 26.72 4.13
CA VAL A 463 1.88 27.86 5.05
C VAL A 463 1.19 27.52 6.36
N LYS A 464 0.38 26.46 6.41
CA LYS A 464 -0.47 26.14 7.57
C LYS A 464 0.28 26.04 8.90
N SER A 465 1.52 25.55 8.90
CA SER A 465 2.37 25.38 10.08
C SER A 465 3.20 26.62 10.43
N ARG A 466 3.17 27.66 9.57
CA ARG A 466 4.00 28.87 9.67
C ARG A 466 3.22 30.13 10.02
N VAL A 467 1.91 30.05 10.18
CA VAL A 467 1.05 31.19 10.59
C VAL A 467 1.54 31.84 11.88
N VAL A 468 2.19 31.07 12.74
CA VAL A 468 2.85 31.53 13.96
C VAL A 468 3.88 32.63 13.73
N VAL A 469 4.71 32.47 12.70
CA VAL A 469 5.87 33.33 12.43
C VAL A 469 5.45 34.54 11.58
N MET A 470 4.21 34.55 11.08
CA MET A 470 3.65 35.69 10.36
C MET A 470 3.41 36.87 11.30
N GLY A 471 3.88 38.05 10.88
CA GLY A 471 3.53 39.32 11.51
C GLY A 471 2.02 39.58 11.45
N ALA A 472 1.53 40.47 12.32
CA ALA A 472 0.09 40.72 12.51
C ALA A 472 -0.65 41.06 11.20
N GLU A 473 -0.07 41.91 10.35
CA GLU A 473 -0.70 42.31 9.08
C GLU A 473 -0.79 41.15 8.08
N MET A 474 0.28 40.36 7.97
CA MET A 474 0.30 39.19 7.08
C MET A 474 -0.70 38.11 7.53
N ARG A 475 -0.82 37.91 8.85
CA ARG A 475 -1.80 37.00 9.45
C ARG A 475 -3.23 37.46 9.19
N LYS A 476 -3.49 38.76 9.31
CA LYS A 476 -4.78 39.37 8.97
C LYS A 476 -5.14 39.16 7.49
N ILE A 477 -4.18 39.32 6.57
CA ILE A 477 -4.39 39.04 5.14
C ILE A 477 -4.67 37.55 4.92
N PHE A 478 -3.88 36.66 5.52
CA PHE A 478 -4.04 35.22 5.34
C PHE A 478 -5.40 34.73 5.87
N ILE A 479 -5.70 34.98 7.15
CA ILE A 479 -6.92 34.50 7.79
C ILE A 479 -8.13 35.29 7.32
N GLY A 480 -8.07 36.62 7.41
CA GLY A 480 -9.21 37.50 7.18
C GLY A 480 -9.57 37.73 5.72
N THR A 481 -8.60 37.70 4.80
CA THR A 481 -8.85 37.94 3.37
C THR A 481 -8.82 36.64 2.57
N ILE A 482 -7.76 35.84 2.69
CA ILE A 482 -7.57 34.65 1.85
C ILE A 482 -8.48 33.51 2.31
N LEU A 483 -8.38 33.06 3.56
CA LEU A 483 -9.15 31.91 4.04
C LEU A 483 -10.65 32.21 4.09
N VAL A 484 -11.06 33.35 4.64
CA VAL A 484 -12.48 33.77 4.63
C VAL A 484 -12.98 33.90 3.18
N GLY A 485 -12.23 34.56 2.29
CA GLY A 485 -12.65 34.70 0.89
C GLY A 485 -12.83 33.36 0.17
N LEU A 486 -11.94 32.39 0.44
CA LEU A 486 -12.05 31.04 -0.10
C LEU A 486 -13.26 30.31 0.48
N ILE A 487 -13.51 30.38 1.79
CA ILE A 487 -14.69 29.76 2.42
C ILE A 487 -16.00 30.31 1.83
N GLU A 488 -16.08 31.63 1.64
CA GLU A 488 -17.30 32.28 1.16
C GLU A 488 -17.58 31.99 -0.32
N LYS A 489 -16.55 31.93 -1.18
CA LYS A 489 -16.74 31.99 -2.64
C LYS A 489 -16.14 30.83 -3.43
N SER A 490 -15.26 30.00 -2.88
CA SER A 490 -14.66 28.84 -3.57
C SER A 490 -15.74 27.87 -4.10
N PRO A 491 -15.78 27.55 -5.40
CA PRO A 491 -16.65 26.49 -5.92
C PRO A 491 -16.08 25.06 -5.70
N ASP A 492 -14.79 24.94 -5.39
CA ASP A 492 -14.10 23.65 -5.27
C ASP A 492 -14.13 23.11 -3.84
N VAL A 493 -14.67 21.90 -3.69
CA VAL A 493 -14.79 21.19 -2.41
C VAL A 493 -13.43 20.74 -1.85
N LYS A 494 -12.43 20.49 -2.71
CA LYS A 494 -11.08 20.08 -2.27
C LYS A 494 -10.42 21.18 -1.43
N ILE A 495 -10.60 22.44 -1.82
CA ILE A 495 -10.10 23.60 -1.06
C ILE A 495 -10.82 23.70 0.28
N MET A 496 -12.13 23.49 0.30
CA MET A 496 -12.91 23.50 1.54
C MET A 496 -12.48 22.40 2.52
N LYS A 497 -12.25 21.18 2.02
CA LYS A 497 -11.70 20.06 2.82
C LYS A 497 -10.30 20.39 3.35
N ALA A 498 -9.43 20.99 2.52
CA ALA A 498 -8.09 21.40 2.95
C ALA A 498 -8.11 22.47 4.05
N ILE A 499 -8.99 23.48 3.93
CA ILE A 499 -9.15 24.53 4.96
C ILE A 499 -9.74 23.94 6.24
N THR A 500 -10.72 23.04 6.13
CA THR A 500 -11.34 22.36 7.29
C THR A 500 -10.32 21.53 8.04
N LYS A 501 -9.54 20.71 7.35
CA LYS A 501 -8.43 19.92 7.93
C LYS A 501 -7.35 20.80 8.57
N MET A 502 -7.00 21.92 7.94
CA MET A 502 -6.05 22.87 8.53
C MET A 502 -6.57 23.44 9.86
N LEU A 503 -7.88 23.71 9.94
CA LEU A 503 -8.50 24.23 11.14
C LEU A 503 -8.63 23.17 12.23
N GLU A 504 -8.92 21.92 11.86
CA GLU A 504 -8.84 20.73 12.73
C GLU A 504 -7.45 20.63 13.37
N ASP A 505 -6.38 20.60 12.56
CA ASP A 505 -4.98 20.59 13.02
C ASP A 505 -4.70 21.74 14.00
N TRP A 506 -5.27 22.93 13.79
CA TRP A 506 -5.07 24.08 14.69
C TRP A 506 -5.86 24.00 15.99
N ILE A 507 -7.01 23.33 16.01
CA ILE A 507 -7.87 23.21 17.20
C ILE A 507 -7.42 22.05 18.07
N GLU A 508 -7.00 20.93 17.48
CA GLU A 508 -6.56 19.73 18.21
C GLU A 508 -5.15 19.88 18.80
N ASN A 509 -4.33 20.81 18.31
CA ASN A 509 -2.95 20.93 18.75
C ASN A 509 -2.83 21.46 20.19
N LYS A 510 -2.56 20.54 21.12
CA LYS A 510 -2.42 20.80 22.58
C LYS A 510 -1.01 21.24 23.01
N ASN A 511 -0.07 21.47 22.09
CA ASN A 511 1.31 21.79 22.47
C ASN A 511 1.40 23.18 23.16
N PRO A 512 1.86 23.27 24.43
CA PRO A 512 1.85 24.51 25.21
C PRO A 512 2.79 25.59 24.64
N ILE A 513 3.89 25.21 23.99
CA ILE A 513 4.80 26.14 23.28
C ILE A 513 4.16 26.67 21.99
N ALA A 514 3.33 25.85 21.33
CA ALA A 514 2.60 26.24 20.13
C ALA A 514 1.35 27.08 20.46
N MET A 515 0.78 26.97 21.66
CA MET A 515 -0.46 27.66 22.05
C MET A 515 -0.31 29.19 22.13
N ASN A 516 0.86 29.68 22.56
CA ASN A 516 1.18 31.12 22.61
C ASN A 516 1.51 31.74 21.24
N GLN A 517 1.60 30.90 20.22
CA GLN A 517 2.19 31.21 18.94
C GLN A 517 1.23 30.90 17.77
N ALA A 518 0.26 30.01 17.97
CA ALA A 518 -0.84 29.64 17.07
C ALA A 518 -1.80 30.81 16.76
N PRO A 519 -2.69 30.67 15.75
CA PRO A 519 -3.80 31.60 15.55
C PRO A 519 -4.59 31.77 16.84
N THR A 520 -4.97 33.02 17.13
CA THR A 520 -5.73 33.34 18.34
C THR A 520 -7.09 32.66 18.32
N LEU A 521 -7.68 32.43 19.51
CA LEU A 521 -9.03 31.87 19.62
C LEU A 521 -10.06 32.69 18.80
N ARG A 522 -9.88 34.01 18.76
CA ARG A 522 -10.71 34.93 17.98
C ARG A 522 -10.59 34.66 16.48
N GLU A 523 -9.38 34.48 15.95
CA GLU A 523 -9.15 34.15 14.54
C GLU A 523 -9.75 32.78 14.17
N LYS A 524 -9.55 31.76 15.02
CA LYS A 524 -10.18 30.44 14.85
C LYS A 524 -11.70 30.55 14.82
N SER A 525 -12.29 31.35 15.72
CA SER A 525 -13.75 31.55 15.79
C SER A 525 -14.33 32.14 14.51
N ILE A 526 -13.63 33.07 13.85
CA ILE A 526 -14.09 33.68 12.60
C ILE A 526 -14.18 32.61 11.50
N LEU A 527 -13.16 31.75 11.37
CA LEU A 527 -13.15 30.69 10.37
C LEU A 527 -14.23 29.64 10.65
N LEU A 528 -14.39 29.22 11.91
CA LEU A 528 -15.42 28.24 12.30
C LEU A 528 -16.84 28.75 12.01
N VAL A 529 -17.14 30.02 12.34
CA VAL A 529 -18.44 30.64 12.05
C VAL A 529 -18.68 30.74 10.54
N LYS A 530 -17.64 31.03 9.75
CA LYS A 530 -17.77 31.05 8.29
C LYS A 530 -17.97 29.65 7.71
N LEU A 531 -17.26 28.63 8.19
CA LEU A 531 -17.50 27.25 7.78
C LEU A 531 -18.93 26.81 8.11
N MET A 532 -19.42 27.11 9.31
CA MET A 532 -20.81 26.85 9.71
C MET A 532 -21.83 27.44 8.72
N GLN A 533 -21.59 28.66 8.23
CA GLN A 533 -22.52 29.35 7.32
C GLN A 533 -22.51 28.80 5.90
N TYR A 534 -21.35 28.32 5.41
CA TYR A 534 -21.14 28.05 3.98
C TYR A 534 -20.98 26.57 3.62
N VAL A 535 -20.56 25.69 4.54
CA VAL A 535 -20.37 24.26 4.26
C VAL A 535 -21.68 23.64 3.78
N GLU A 536 -22.75 23.73 4.58
CA GLU A 536 -24.03 23.12 4.24
C GLU A 536 -24.77 23.89 3.13
N LYS A 537 -24.66 25.22 3.13
CA LYS A 537 -25.34 26.08 2.14
C LYS A 537 -24.81 25.87 0.72
N ARG A 538 -23.51 25.62 0.57
CA ARG A 538 -22.85 25.53 -0.76
C ARG A 538 -22.51 24.10 -1.17
N PHE A 539 -22.34 23.18 -0.22
CA PHE A 539 -21.97 21.79 -0.46
C PHE A 539 -22.92 20.81 0.25
N PRO A 540 -24.24 20.87 -0.01
CA PRO A 540 -25.21 20.01 0.68
C PRO A 540 -24.99 18.51 0.38
N ASP A 541 -24.47 18.18 -0.80
CA ASP A 541 -24.27 16.79 -1.24
C ASP A 541 -22.95 16.17 -0.74
N ASP A 542 -21.98 16.99 -0.31
CA ASP A 542 -20.69 16.47 0.18
C ASP A 542 -20.76 16.17 1.68
N LEU A 543 -21.27 14.96 1.98
CA LEU A 543 -21.42 14.48 3.35
C LEU A 543 -20.07 14.32 4.08
N GLU A 544 -18.97 14.13 3.36
CA GLU A 544 -17.64 13.97 3.96
C GLU A 544 -17.08 15.31 4.47
N LEU A 545 -17.25 16.40 3.71
CA LEU A 545 -16.90 17.75 4.16
C LEU A 545 -17.72 18.15 5.39
N ASN A 546 -19.04 17.90 5.36
CA ASN A 546 -19.91 18.18 6.50
C ASN A 546 -19.49 17.36 7.73
N ALA A 547 -19.16 16.08 7.53
CA ALA A 547 -18.64 15.21 8.59
C ALA A 547 -17.36 15.77 9.24
N GLN A 548 -16.37 16.16 8.43
CA GLN A 548 -15.11 16.75 8.92
C GLN A 548 -15.36 18.02 9.74
N PHE A 549 -16.24 18.91 9.26
CA PHE A 549 -16.60 20.13 10.00
C PHE A 549 -17.31 19.80 11.32
N LEU A 550 -18.26 18.87 11.32
CA LEU A 550 -18.99 18.47 12.51
C LEU A 550 -18.10 17.76 13.53
N ASP A 551 -17.11 16.96 13.11
CA ASP A 551 -16.18 16.33 14.04
C ASP A 551 -15.33 17.39 14.80
N ILE A 552 -14.93 18.48 14.13
CA ILE A 552 -14.28 19.63 14.80
C ILE A 552 -15.22 20.26 15.85
N VAL A 553 -16.48 20.49 15.49
CA VAL A 553 -17.46 21.06 16.43
C VAL A 553 -17.67 20.12 17.62
N ASN A 554 -17.77 18.81 17.38
CA ASN A 554 -17.91 17.81 18.43
C ASN A 554 -16.69 17.82 19.39
N TYR A 555 -15.48 17.93 18.84
CA TYR A 555 -14.25 18.04 19.62
C TYR A 555 -14.26 19.27 20.54
N ILE A 556 -14.66 20.44 20.02
CA ILE A 556 -14.77 21.70 20.80
C ILE A 556 -15.70 21.52 22.02
N TYR A 557 -16.81 20.82 21.84
CA TYR A 557 -17.80 20.59 22.90
C TYR A 557 -17.41 19.51 23.91
N ARG A 558 -16.46 18.62 23.55
CA ARG A 558 -15.93 17.57 24.43
C ARG A 558 -14.69 18.00 25.21
N ASP A 559 -13.93 18.97 24.70
CA ASP A 559 -12.71 19.45 25.37
C ASP A 559 -13.03 20.38 26.55
N GLU A 560 -12.48 20.09 27.72
CA GLU A 560 -12.72 20.82 28.98
C GLU A 560 -12.35 22.32 28.90
N THR A 561 -11.34 22.68 28.11
CA THR A 561 -10.90 24.07 27.99
C THR A 561 -11.75 24.86 27.00
N LEU A 562 -12.10 24.24 25.87
CA LEU A 562 -12.85 24.88 24.79
C LEU A 562 -14.35 24.95 25.10
N LYS A 563 -14.89 23.99 25.85
CA LYS A 563 -16.30 23.96 26.27
C LYS A 563 -16.70 25.19 27.09
N CYS A 564 -15.79 25.72 27.91
CA CYS A 564 -15.99 26.91 28.72
C CYS A 564 -15.78 28.23 27.96
N SER A 565 -15.44 28.18 26.66
CA SER A 565 -15.17 29.36 25.85
C SER A 565 -16.43 29.89 25.14
N GLU A 566 -16.38 31.13 24.64
CA GLU A 566 -17.46 31.71 23.82
C GLU A 566 -17.74 30.95 22.51
N LEU A 567 -16.88 29.99 22.12
CA LEU A 567 -17.07 29.21 20.90
C LEU A 567 -18.33 28.36 20.94
N THR A 568 -18.69 27.81 22.10
CA THR A 568 -19.88 26.96 22.23
C THR A 568 -21.13 27.76 21.88
N VAL A 569 -21.28 28.97 22.42
CA VAL A 569 -22.40 29.87 22.10
C VAL A 569 -22.43 30.24 20.62
N LYS A 570 -21.28 30.57 20.02
CA LYS A 570 -21.21 30.97 18.60
C LYS A 570 -21.47 29.82 17.62
N LEU A 571 -21.18 28.59 18.03
CA LEU A 571 -21.31 27.38 17.22
C LEU A 571 -22.52 26.52 17.61
N GLU A 572 -23.42 27.03 18.45
CA GLU A 572 -24.67 26.35 18.79
C GLU A 572 -25.47 25.94 17.54
N PRO A 573 -25.61 26.77 16.48
CA PRO A 573 -26.31 26.32 15.26
C PRO A 573 -25.62 25.13 14.58
N ALA A 574 -24.28 25.07 14.62
CA ALA A 574 -23.52 23.92 14.10
C ALA A 574 -23.71 22.67 14.97
N PHE A 575 -23.79 22.84 16.30
CA PHE A 575 -24.06 21.74 17.22
C PHE A 575 -25.44 21.13 16.95
N LEU A 576 -26.46 21.96 16.78
CA LEU A 576 -27.81 21.55 16.41
C LEU A 576 -27.84 20.92 15.00
N ALA A 577 -27.03 21.41 14.06
CA ALA A 577 -26.84 20.75 12.77
C ALA A 577 -26.26 19.32 12.91
N GLY A 578 -25.35 19.11 13.87
CA GLY A 578 -24.84 17.78 14.21
C GLY A 578 -25.92 16.81 14.71
N LEU A 579 -26.87 17.28 15.54
CA LEU A 579 -28.00 16.47 16.02
C LEU A 579 -29.00 16.07 14.94
N ARG A 580 -29.01 16.75 13.79
CA ARG A 580 -29.83 16.40 12.62
C ARG A 580 -29.02 15.82 11.47
N CYS A 581 -27.74 15.55 11.68
CA CYS A 581 -26.88 14.99 10.63
C CYS A 581 -27.49 13.67 10.11
N VAL A 582 -27.50 13.51 8.78
CA VAL A 582 -28.06 12.32 8.12
C VAL A 582 -27.27 11.07 8.50
N GLN A 583 -25.97 11.22 8.75
CA GLN A 583 -25.07 10.13 9.15
C GLN A 583 -25.28 9.75 10.63
N PRO A 584 -25.77 8.51 10.93
CA PRO A 584 -26.10 8.11 12.30
C PRO A 584 -24.90 8.12 13.24
N ALA A 585 -23.71 7.75 12.75
CA ALA A 585 -22.49 7.70 13.54
C ALA A 585 -22.09 9.08 14.10
N ILE A 586 -22.22 10.14 13.29
CA ILE A 586 -21.92 11.52 13.73
C ILE A 586 -23.01 12.01 14.66
N ARG A 587 -24.28 11.84 14.28
CA ARG A 587 -25.43 12.23 15.10
C ARG A 587 -25.33 11.66 16.53
N ALA A 588 -24.95 10.39 16.65
CA ALA A 588 -24.75 9.74 17.96
C ALA A 588 -23.69 10.45 18.83
N LYS A 589 -22.56 10.90 18.25
CA LYS A 589 -21.51 11.63 18.99
C LYS A 589 -22.01 12.96 19.56
N PHE A 590 -22.87 13.67 18.83
CA PHE A 590 -23.48 14.92 19.27
C PHE A 590 -24.56 14.67 20.30
N PHE A 591 -25.39 13.65 20.07
CA PHE A 591 -26.43 13.26 21.01
C PHE A 591 -25.85 12.81 22.35
N GLU A 592 -24.70 12.14 22.38
CA GLU A 592 -24.01 11.79 23.63
C GLU A 592 -23.66 13.03 24.47
N VAL A 593 -23.13 14.08 23.83
CA VAL A 593 -22.81 15.35 24.50
C VAL A 593 -24.09 16.05 24.98
N PHE A 594 -25.14 16.00 24.17
CA PHE A 594 -26.45 16.58 24.48
C PHE A 594 -27.14 15.82 25.64
N ASP A 595 -27.07 14.50 25.68
CA ASP A 595 -27.62 13.65 26.74
C ASP A 595 -26.91 13.89 28.08
N ALA A 596 -25.58 14.06 28.03
CA ALA A 596 -24.73 14.28 29.20
C ALA A 596 -24.85 15.68 29.80
N SER A 597 -25.33 16.68 29.04
CA SER A 597 -25.48 18.06 29.53
C SER A 597 -26.64 18.22 30.52
N MET A 598 -27.56 17.25 30.58
CA MET A 598 -28.78 17.30 31.37
C MET A 598 -28.93 16.07 32.27
N LYS A 599 -29.68 16.24 33.37
CA LYS A 599 -30.06 15.10 34.21
C LYS A 599 -30.97 14.14 33.44
N ARG A 600 -30.80 12.83 33.65
CA ARG A 600 -31.68 11.78 33.12
C ARG A 600 -32.99 11.69 33.92
N ARG A 601 -33.77 12.77 33.90
CA ARG A 601 -35.10 12.89 34.53
C ARG A 601 -36.09 13.43 33.51
N LEU A 602 -37.27 12.80 33.40
CA LEU A 602 -38.29 13.16 32.42
C LEU A 602 -38.71 14.63 32.52
N HIS A 603 -39.05 15.09 33.73
CA HIS A 603 -39.45 16.48 33.98
C HIS A 603 -38.36 17.50 33.59
N ASP A 604 -37.11 17.26 33.99
CA ASP A 604 -36.02 18.20 33.72
C ASP A 604 -35.74 18.33 32.21
N ARG A 605 -35.88 17.23 31.45
CA ARG A 605 -35.73 17.25 29.99
C ARG A 605 -36.89 17.92 29.26
N LEU A 606 -38.12 17.70 29.73
CA LEU A 606 -39.28 18.42 29.20
C LEU A 606 -39.15 19.93 29.43
N MET A 607 -38.75 20.34 30.64
CA MET A 607 -38.47 21.75 30.95
C MET A 607 -37.33 22.32 30.09
N TYR A 608 -36.28 21.53 29.82
CA TYR A 608 -35.21 21.98 28.94
C TYR A 608 -35.69 22.22 27.51
N ILE A 609 -36.49 21.29 26.96
CA ILE A 609 -37.07 21.41 25.61
C ILE A 609 -37.92 22.68 25.48
N THR A 610 -38.72 23.01 26.50
CA THR A 610 -39.68 24.13 26.45
C THR A 610 -39.09 25.48 26.88
N CYS A 611 -38.19 25.50 27.87
CA CYS A 611 -37.76 26.75 28.51
C CYS A 611 -36.32 27.16 28.20
N SER A 612 -35.44 26.20 27.90
CA SER A 612 -34.00 26.45 27.83
C SER A 612 -33.44 26.42 26.41
N GLN A 613 -33.87 25.46 25.60
CA GLN A 613 -33.33 25.29 24.25
C GLN A 613 -33.99 26.27 23.27
N ASN A 614 -33.15 27.04 22.56
CA ASN A 614 -33.61 27.79 21.39
C ASN A 614 -33.60 26.88 20.15
N TRP A 615 -34.77 26.66 19.55
CA TRP A 615 -34.94 25.80 18.37
C TRP A 615 -34.88 26.56 17.05
N GLU A 616 -34.66 27.88 17.05
CA GLU A 616 -34.64 28.74 15.85
C GLU A 616 -33.68 28.22 14.76
N ALA A 617 -32.48 27.79 15.15
CA ALA A 617 -31.50 27.22 14.21
C ALA A 617 -31.94 25.89 13.57
N MET A 618 -32.90 25.19 14.18
CA MET A 618 -33.54 23.99 13.63
C MET A 618 -34.92 24.28 13.04
N GLY A 619 -35.35 25.55 12.96
CA GLY A 619 -36.66 25.96 12.44
C GLY A 619 -37.10 25.30 11.11
N PRO A 620 -36.24 25.16 10.08
CA PRO A 620 -36.62 24.49 8.83
C PRO A 620 -36.71 22.96 8.93
N HIS A 621 -36.38 22.35 10.07
CA HIS A 621 -36.35 20.91 10.28
C HIS A 621 -37.36 20.48 11.36
N TYR A 622 -37.83 19.23 11.27
CA TYR A 622 -38.73 18.67 12.27
C TYR A 622 -37.98 18.27 13.55
N TRP A 623 -37.67 19.26 14.39
CA TRP A 623 -36.84 19.13 15.60
C TRP A 623 -37.43 18.23 16.70
N ILE A 624 -38.71 17.89 16.61
CA ILE A 624 -39.37 16.92 17.50
C ILE A 624 -38.67 15.55 17.46
N LYS A 625 -37.99 15.21 16.36
CA LYS A 625 -37.16 13.98 16.26
C LYS A 625 -36.10 13.92 17.38
N GLN A 626 -35.43 15.04 17.65
CA GLN A 626 -34.42 15.16 18.70
C GLN A 626 -35.08 15.09 20.09
N CYS A 627 -36.28 15.67 20.25
CA CYS A 627 -37.05 15.58 21.49
C CYS A 627 -37.43 14.13 21.81
N ILE A 628 -37.90 13.35 20.83
CA ILE A 628 -38.25 11.93 21.01
C ILE A 628 -37.03 11.16 21.54
N GLU A 629 -35.87 11.31 20.91
CA GLU A 629 -34.64 10.63 21.33
C GLU A 629 -34.22 11.06 22.75
N LEU A 630 -34.32 12.35 23.06
CA LEU A 630 -33.99 12.89 24.39
C LEU A 630 -34.90 12.34 25.49
N LEU A 631 -36.19 12.14 25.21
CA LEU A 631 -37.15 11.58 26.16
C LEU A 631 -37.00 10.07 26.30
N VAL A 632 -36.79 9.35 25.19
CA VAL A 632 -36.61 7.89 25.16
C VAL A 632 -35.45 7.43 26.06
N VAL A 633 -34.35 8.18 26.10
CA VAL A 633 -33.16 7.83 26.91
C VAL A 633 -33.42 7.91 28.42
N THR A 634 -34.54 8.51 28.85
CA THR A 634 -34.96 8.46 30.26
C THR A 634 -35.57 7.13 30.69
N ALA A 635 -35.86 6.23 29.73
CA ALA A 635 -36.41 4.92 30.03
C ALA A 635 -35.42 4.04 30.82
N SER A 636 -35.96 3.18 31.70
CA SER A 636 -35.14 2.25 32.50
C SER A 636 -34.41 1.24 31.63
N SER A 637 -33.10 1.07 31.87
CA SER A 637 -32.23 0.16 31.10
C SER A 637 -32.36 -1.32 31.47
N ASN A 638 -33.08 -1.64 32.54
CA ASN A 638 -33.18 -3.01 33.08
C ASN A 638 -34.52 -3.71 32.79
N THR A 639 -35.45 -3.04 32.11
CA THR A 639 -36.75 -3.62 31.76
C THR A 639 -36.67 -4.46 30.48
N LEU A 640 -37.07 -5.73 30.57
CA LEU A 640 -37.26 -6.62 29.42
C LEU A 640 -38.42 -6.13 28.55
N ILE A 641 -38.33 -6.34 27.23
CA ILE A 641 -39.43 -6.03 26.31
C ILE A 641 -40.66 -6.87 26.68
N ARG A 642 -41.82 -6.21 26.76
CA ARG A 642 -43.11 -6.86 27.00
C ARG A 642 -44.14 -6.31 26.02
N MET A 643 -45.07 -7.18 25.63
CA MET A 643 -46.22 -6.77 24.84
C MET A 643 -47.15 -5.86 25.66
N SER A 644 -47.86 -4.97 24.98
CA SER A 644 -48.88 -4.11 25.60
C SER A 644 -50.13 -4.88 26.03
N SER A 645 -50.37 -6.05 25.45
CA SER A 645 -51.48 -6.95 25.78
C SER A 645 -51.02 -8.40 25.71
N ASP A 646 -51.33 -9.17 26.75
CA ASP A 646 -51.05 -10.60 26.82
C ASP A 646 -52.00 -11.42 25.91
N ALA A 647 -53.09 -10.82 25.40
CA ALA A 647 -54.07 -11.48 24.55
C ALA A 647 -53.54 -11.82 23.15
N ASN A 648 -52.46 -11.16 22.72
CA ASN A 648 -51.87 -11.34 21.38
C ASN A 648 -50.65 -12.29 21.40
N LEU A 649 -50.37 -12.95 22.52
CA LEU A 649 -49.26 -13.88 22.65
C LEU A 649 -49.65 -15.24 22.06
N LEU A 650 -48.79 -15.79 21.22
CA LEU A 650 -48.91 -17.18 20.78
C LEU A 650 -48.72 -18.12 21.98
N PRO A 651 -49.41 -19.27 22.02
CA PRO A 651 -49.17 -20.27 23.06
C PRO A 651 -47.69 -20.69 23.07
N GLY A 652 -47.03 -20.59 24.23
CA GLY A 652 -45.65 -21.04 24.37
C GLY A 652 -45.52 -22.55 24.14
N ILE A 653 -44.31 -23.04 23.86
CA ILE A 653 -44.05 -24.50 23.73
C ILE A 653 -44.48 -25.27 25.00
N THR A 654 -44.41 -24.62 26.17
CA THR A 654 -44.89 -25.16 27.44
C THR A 654 -46.42 -25.16 27.60
N SER A 655 -47.18 -24.61 26.67
CA SER A 655 -48.65 -24.67 26.70
C SER A 655 -49.18 -26.10 26.54
N VAL A 656 -48.45 -26.95 25.83
CA VAL A 656 -48.75 -28.38 25.67
C VAL A 656 -48.71 -29.12 27.03
N ILE A 657 -47.90 -28.64 27.97
CA ILE A 657 -47.82 -29.17 29.34
C ILE A 657 -49.15 -29.00 30.08
N ASN A 658 -49.89 -27.93 29.78
CA ASN A 658 -51.21 -27.72 30.35
C ASN A 658 -52.31 -28.59 29.72
N MET A 659 -52.03 -29.16 28.55
CA MET A 659 -52.91 -30.09 27.84
C MET A 659 -52.59 -31.56 28.14
N ALA A 660 -51.48 -31.84 28.85
CA ALA A 660 -51.06 -33.17 29.23
C ALA A 660 -51.83 -33.68 30.46
N ASP A 661 -52.08 -34.99 30.50
CA ASP A 661 -52.73 -35.66 31.64
C ASP A 661 -51.89 -35.50 32.92
N SER A 662 -52.53 -35.56 34.11
CA SER A 662 -51.90 -35.25 35.40
C SER A 662 -50.60 -36.03 35.68
N ALA A 663 -50.42 -37.22 35.09
CA ALA A 663 -49.21 -38.04 35.24
C ALA A 663 -48.07 -37.62 34.28
N GLU A 664 -48.41 -37.12 33.08
CA GLU A 664 -47.44 -36.65 32.09
C GLU A 664 -46.99 -35.21 32.37
N LYS A 665 -47.86 -34.43 33.02
CA LYS A 665 -47.62 -33.03 33.40
C LYS A 665 -46.37 -32.85 34.28
N ASP A 666 -46.18 -33.68 35.29
CA ASP A 666 -44.98 -33.67 36.15
C ASP A 666 -43.71 -34.05 35.37
N SER A 667 -43.83 -34.96 34.39
CA SER A 667 -42.72 -35.38 33.53
C SER A 667 -42.27 -34.25 32.60
N PHE A 668 -43.20 -33.51 32.02
CA PHE A 668 -42.91 -32.36 31.17
C PHE A 668 -42.39 -31.15 31.96
N VAL A 669 -42.90 -30.89 33.16
CA VAL A 669 -42.39 -29.81 34.05
C VAL A 669 -40.95 -30.10 34.48
N ASN A 670 -40.62 -31.36 34.77
CA ASN A 670 -39.25 -31.76 35.07
C ASN A 670 -38.32 -31.59 33.85
N LEU A 671 -38.78 -31.90 32.64
CA LEU A 671 -38.00 -31.71 31.41
C LEU A 671 -37.66 -30.24 31.10
N VAL A 672 -38.51 -29.30 31.53
CA VAL A 672 -38.30 -27.84 31.37
C VAL A 672 -37.30 -27.28 32.40
N ASN A 673 -37.20 -27.92 33.58
CA ASN A 673 -36.35 -27.46 34.69
C ASN A 673 -34.97 -28.15 34.73
N VAL A 674 -34.80 -29.28 34.04
CA VAL A 674 -33.51 -29.94 33.91
C VAL A 674 -32.67 -29.14 32.91
N LYS A 675 -31.76 -28.31 33.44
CA LYS A 675 -30.47 -28.12 32.78
C LYS A 675 -29.85 -29.52 32.70
N GLU A 676 -30.00 -30.21 31.56
CA GLU A 676 -29.20 -31.39 31.31
C GLU A 676 -27.74 -30.92 31.36
N GLU A 677 -27.03 -31.31 32.43
CA GLU A 677 -25.58 -31.29 32.39
C GLU A 677 -25.15 -32.05 31.13
N PRO A 678 -24.21 -31.51 30.34
CA PRO A 678 -23.77 -32.18 29.13
C PRO A 678 -23.15 -33.50 29.56
N SER A 679 -23.88 -34.60 29.37
CA SER A 679 -23.34 -35.93 29.56
C SER A 679 -22.23 -36.10 28.54
N ASP A 680 -21.02 -36.40 29.01
CA ASP A 680 -19.79 -36.56 28.24
C ASP A 680 -20.03 -37.15 26.84
N ILE A 681 -20.01 -36.27 25.83
CA ILE A 681 -19.94 -36.66 24.42
C ILE A 681 -18.44 -36.81 24.12
N PRO A 682 -17.98 -37.95 23.56
CA PRO A 682 -16.58 -38.10 23.16
C PRO A 682 -16.20 -36.98 22.21
N GLU A 683 -15.14 -36.22 22.56
CA GLU A 683 -14.49 -35.26 21.69
C GLU A 683 -14.18 -35.89 20.34
N GLY A 684 -14.85 -35.40 19.30
CA GLY A 684 -14.63 -35.90 17.96
C GLY A 684 -15.74 -35.46 17.04
N LEU A 685 -15.86 -34.14 16.82
CA LEU A 685 -16.32 -33.48 15.60
C LEU A 685 -16.38 -31.94 15.81
N ASP A 686 -15.43 -31.35 16.52
CA ASP A 686 -15.19 -29.90 16.47
C ASP A 686 -14.23 -29.62 15.30
N GLY A 687 -14.83 -29.47 14.13
CA GLY A 687 -14.15 -29.05 12.92
C GLY A 687 -15.06 -28.12 12.13
N GLN A 688 -14.79 -26.82 12.27
CA GLN A 688 -15.31 -25.72 11.45
C GLN A 688 -16.74 -25.24 11.74
N GLU A 689 -16.92 -24.44 12.79
CA GLU A 689 -17.82 -23.28 12.71
C GLU A 689 -16.98 -22.06 12.33
N LYS A 690 -16.84 -21.83 11.02
CA LYS A 690 -16.55 -20.51 10.47
C LYS A 690 -17.89 -19.87 10.16
N ASP A 691 -18.02 -18.61 10.58
CA ASP A 691 -19.02 -17.66 10.13
C ASP A 691 -19.20 -17.75 8.61
N ASP A 692 -20.38 -18.16 8.16
CA ASP A 692 -20.94 -17.78 6.86
C ASP A 692 -22.47 -17.83 6.98
N ILE A 693 -23.04 -16.66 7.27
CA ILE A 693 -24.44 -16.36 6.96
C ILE A 693 -24.46 -16.16 5.46
N ASP A 694 -24.82 -17.19 4.69
CA ASP A 694 -25.23 -16.99 3.31
C ASP A 694 -26.55 -17.69 3.01
N MET A 695 -27.41 -16.91 2.36
CA MET A 695 -28.80 -17.15 2.09
C MET A 695 -28.88 -17.65 0.65
N ASP A 696 -28.95 -18.96 0.44
CA ASP A 696 -29.23 -19.51 -0.89
C ASP A 696 -30.47 -20.41 -0.90
N LEU A 697 -31.51 -19.81 -1.47
CA LEU A 697 -32.74 -20.40 -1.95
C LEU A 697 -32.44 -21.05 -3.31
N HIS A 698 -32.92 -22.28 -3.52
CA HIS A 698 -32.95 -23.08 -4.77
C HIS A 698 -31.80 -24.08 -5.01
N ALA A 699 -32.07 -25.35 -4.71
CA ALA A 699 -31.80 -26.47 -5.63
C ALA A 699 -32.55 -27.74 -5.16
N VAL A 700 -33.77 -27.92 -5.67
CA VAL A 700 -34.41 -29.25 -5.69
C VAL A 700 -33.82 -30.01 -6.87
N GLY A 701 -33.16 -31.12 -6.61
CA GLY A 701 -32.88 -32.15 -7.62
C GLY A 701 -31.41 -32.55 -7.72
N SER A 702 -31.08 -33.69 -7.12
CA SER A 702 -30.42 -34.85 -7.76
C SER A 702 -29.91 -35.78 -6.64
N VAL A 703 -30.70 -36.81 -6.35
CA VAL A 703 -30.30 -37.90 -5.46
C VAL A 703 -29.37 -38.80 -6.26
N ASP A 704 -28.06 -38.72 -5.98
CA ASP A 704 -27.10 -39.73 -6.41
C ASP A 704 -26.98 -40.78 -5.29
N GLN A 705 -27.48 -41.98 -5.59
CA GLN A 705 -27.48 -43.13 -4.71
C GLN A 705 -26.06 -43.67 -4.50
N LYS A 706 -25.46 -43.47 -3.33
CA LYS A 706 -24.47 -44.40 -2.75
C LYS A 706 -24.60 -44.48 -1.23
N GLY A 707 -25.18 -45.59 -0.77
CA GLY A 707 -24.91 -46.19 0.54
C GLY A 707 -25.39 -45.43 1.77
N GLU A 708 -26.71 -45.33 1.97
CA GLU A 708 -27.24 -44.99 3.30
C GLU A 708 -27.16 -46.23 4.22
N GLU A 709 -26.14 -46.29 5.07
CA GLU A 709 -26.33 -46.90 6.38
C GLU A 709 -27.39 -46.08 7.11
N HIS A 710 -28.56 -46.66 7.36
CA HIS A 710 -29.61 -46.01 8.14
C HIS A 710 -29.02 -45.46 9.44
N PRO A 711 -29.09 -44.14 9.71
CA PRO A 711 -28.63 -43.62 10.98
C PRO A 711 -29.47 -44.29 12.07
N THR A 712 -28.80 -45.00 12.98
CA THR A 712 -29.44 -45.73 14.06
C THR A 712 -30.42 -44.82 14.79
N SER A 713 -31.52 -45.36 15.33
CA SER A 713 -32.51 -44.59 16.09
C SER A 713 -31.87 -43.69 17.17
N ARG A 714 -30.71 -44.10 17.72
CA ARG A 714 -29.89 -43.31 18.65
C ARG A 714 -29.29 -42.05 18.02
N THR A 715 -28.73 -42.12 16.82
CA THR A 715 -28.09 -40.97 16.15
C THR A 715 -29.12 -39.89 15.78
N ARG A 716 -30.32 -40.28 15.33
CA ARG A 716 -31.42 -39.32 15.07
C ARG A 716 -31.93 -38.64 16.34
N LYS A 717 -32.03 -39.39 17.45
CA LYS A 717 -32.43 -38.84 18.76
C LYS A 717 -31.40 -37.83 19.28
N ALA A 718 -30.11 -38.11 19.13
CA ALA A 718 -29.04 -37.18 19.52
C ALA A 718 -29.05 -35.89 18.67
N ALA A 719 -29.23 -36.01 17.35
CA ALA A 719 -29.34 -34.85 16.46
C ALA A 719 -30.58 -33.98 16.77
N LEU A 720 -31.72 -34.62 17.06
CA LEU A 720 -32.94 -33.92 17.47
C LEU A 720 -32.76 -33.20 18.82
N ALA A 721 -32.14 -33.86 19.80
CA ALA A 721 -31.86 -33.27 21.10
C ALA A 721 -30.95 -32.03 20.97
N HIS A 722 -29.90 -32.12 20.14
CA HIS A 722 -29.02 -30.99 19.85
C HIS A 722 -29.77 -29.81 19.22
N LEU A 723 -30.69 -30.07 18.28
CA LEU A 723 -31.51 -29.04 17.64
C LEU A 723 -32.47 -28.37 18.63
N ILE A 724 -33.09 -29.14 19.53
CA ILE A 724 -33.95 -28.63 20.61
C ILE A 724 -33.14 -27.74 21.58
N ILE A 725 -31.94 -28.17 21.98
CA ILE A 725 -31.06 -27.39 22.84
C ILE A 725 -30.67 -26.07 22.16
N ARG A 726 -30.31 -26.11 20.87
CA ARG A 726 -30.00 -24.90 20.09
C ARG A 726 -31.20 -23.95 20.02
N GLN A 727 -32.41 -24.48 19.79
CA GLN A 727 -33.63 -23.67 19.77
C GLN A 727 -33.93 -23.04 21.14
N SER A 728 -33.73 -23.79 22.24
CA SER A 728 -33.90 -23.27 23.60
C SER A 728 -32.95 -22.10 23.89
N LYS A 729 -31.67 -22.24 23.51
CA LYS A 729 -30.67 -21.16 23.64
C LYS A 729 -31.07 -19.90 22.86
N VAL A 730 -31.62 -20.05 21.65
CA VAL A 730 -32.13 -18.91 20.86
C VAL A 730 -33.31 -18.23 21.56
N LEU A 731 -34.27 -18.99 22.10
CA LEU A 731 -35.43 -18.44 22.82
C LEU A 731 -35.02 -17.71 24.10
N GLU A 732 -34.05 -18.23 24.85
CA GLU A 732 -33.46 -17.55 26.02
C GLU A 732 -32.78 -16.24 25.61
N SER A 733 -32.03 -16.26 24.51
CA SER A 733 -31.38 -15.06 23.97
C SER A 733 -32.41 -13.98 23.60
N ILE A 734 -33.50 -14.33 22.91
CA ILE A 734 -34.59 -13.40 22.55
C ILE A 734 -35.30 -12.88 23.81
N ARG A 735 -35.47 -13.72 24.83
CA ARG A 735 -36.10 -13.30 26.10
C ARG A 735 -35.24 -12.28 26.87
N SER A 736 -33.94 -12.23 26.60
CA SER A 736 -33.02 -11.27 27.22
C SER A 736 -33.02 -9.88 26.58
N THR A 737 -33.75 -9.67 25.48
CA THR A 737 -33.81 -8.37 24.77
C THR A 737 -34.46 -7.29 25.64
N ARG A 738 -33.78 -6.15 25.74
CA ARG A 738 -34.14 -5.05 26.65
C ARG A 738 -34.95 -3.97 25.94
N THR A 739 -35.88 -3.35 26.67
CA THR A 739 -36.78 -2.30 26.14
C THR A 739 -36.01 -1.14 25.52
N VAL A 740 -34.87 -0.76 26.10
CA VAL A 740 -34.04 0.35 25.58
C VAL A 740 -33.49 0.07 24.18
N GLN A 741 -33.20 -1.18 23.82
CA GLN A 741 -32.72 -1.51 22.46
C GLN A 741 -33.82 -1.23 21.42
N PHE A 742 -35.06 -1.60 21.73
CA PHE A 742 -36.22 -1.30 20.87
C PHE A 742 -36.50 0.20 20.79
N LEU A 743 -36.45 0.91 21.92
CA LEU A 743 -36.70 2.35 21.93
C LEU A 743 -35.61 3.12 21.18
N PHE A 744 -34.34 2.72 21.30
CA PHE A 744 -33.25 3.32 20.54
C PHE A 744 -33.44 3.11 19.03
N ALA A 745 -33.78 1.89 18.60
CA ALA A 745 -34.09 1.61 17.20
C ALA A 745 -35.28 2.45 16.71
N THR A 746 -36.33 2.60 17.53
CA THR A 746 -37.49 3.44 17.23
C THR A 746 -37.09 4.90 17.05
N ALA A 747 -36.26 5.44 17.94
CA ALA A 747 -35.76 6.81 17.82
C ALA A 747 -34.94 7.02 16.52
N GLN A 748 -34.11 6.05 16.12
CA GLN A 748 -33.39 6.12 14.84
C GLN A 748 -34.34 6.05 13.64
N LEU A 749 -35.40 5.24 13.70
CA LEU A 749 -36.43 5.21 12.65
C LEU A 749 -37.18 6.55 12.54
N CYS A 750 -37.48 7.21 13.67
CA CYS A 750 -38.08 8.55 13.68
C CYS A 750 -37.17 9.60 13.00
N HIS A 751 -35.84 9.43 13.05
CA HIS A 751 -34.94 10.32 12.31
C HIS A 751 -35.09 10.15 10.79
N MET A 752 -35.35 8.92 10.32
CA MET A 752 -35.53 8.60 8.90
C MET A 752 -36.90 9.03 8.36
N ASP A 753 -37.96 8.92 9.15
CA ASP A 753 -39.33 9.23 8.72
C ASP A 753 -40.02 10.24 9.66
N THR A 754 -40.36 11.40 9.10
CA THR A 754 -41.06 12.48 9.81
C THR A 754 -42.48 12.09 10.21
N ALA A 755 -43.21 11.34 9.37
CA ALA A 755 -44.58 10.93 9.69
C ALA A 755 -44.60 9.93 10.86
N LEU A 756 -43.61 9.03 10.90
CA LEU A 756 -43.40 8.15 12.05
C LEU A 756 -43.07 8.96 13.32
N ALA A 757 -42.17 9.94 13.23
CA ALA A 757 -41.82 10.79 14.36
C ALA A 757 -43.05 11.53 14.92
N GLU A 758 -43.87 12.11 14.05
CA GLU A 758 -45.13 12.78 14.43
C GLU A 758 -46.06 11.81 15.16
N ARG A 759 -46.30 10.62 14.61
CA ARG A 759 -47.17 9.62 15.22
C ARG A 759 -46.65 9.14 16.58
N VAL A 760 -45.36 8.86 16.67
CA VAL A 760 -44.71 8.46 17.92
C VAL A 760 -44.84 9.55 18.98
N TRP A 761 -44.67 10.82 18.60
CA TRP A 761 -44.86 11.94 19.52
C TRP A 761 -46.30 12.03 20.05
N LEU A 762 -47.29 11.98 19.15
CA LEU A 762 -48.70 12.06 19.50
C LEU A 762 -49.16 10.90 20.40
N ASP A 763 -48.65 9.69 20.17
CA ASP A 763 -48.99 8.50 20.96
C ASP A 763 -48.25 8.46 22.31
N CYS A 764 -46.99 8.93 22.35
CA CYS A 764 -46.15 8.87 23.55
C CYS A 764 -46.37 10.04 24.52
N PHE A 765 -46.46 11.28 24.01
CA PHE A 765 -46.46 12.48 24.84
C PHE A 765 -47.60 12.51 25.88
N PRO A 766 -48.87 12.17 25.56
CA PRO A 766 -49.94 12.11 26.56
C PRO A 766 -49.67 11.10 27.68
N ARG A 767 -49.03 9.96 27.36
CA ARG A 767 -48.65 8.96 28.35
C ARG A 767 -47.52 9.45 29.24
N LEU A 768 -46.52 10.12 28.66
CA LEU A 768 -45.42 10.75 29.40
C LEU A 768 -45.94 11.85 30.33
N TRP A 769 -46.91 12.65 29.88
CA TRP A 769 -47.58 13.66 30.70
C TRP A 769 -48.26 13.05 31.93
N GLY A 770 -48.91 11.89 31.77
CA GLY A 770 -49.55 11.16 32.87
C GLY A 770 -48.60 10.60 33.92
N ILE A 771 -47.29 10.51 33.65
CA ILE A 771 -46.27 10.09 34.63
C ILE A 771 -45.90 11.23 35.58
N LEU A 772 -46.07 12.49 35.16
CA LEU A 772 -45.69 13.67 35.92
C LEU A 772 -46.65 13.93 37.09
N THR A 773 -46.11 14.47 38.19
CA THR A 773 -46.94 14.92 39.33
C THR A 773 -47.72 16.20 38.98
N GLU A 774 -48.84 16.46 39.67
CA GLU A 774 -49.64 17.68 39.44
C GLU A 774 -48.82 18.98 39.55
N LYS A 775 -47.85 19.02 40.48
CA LYS A 775 -46.94 20.16 40.63
C LYS A 775 -46.05 20.35 39.41
N GLN A 776 -45.49 19.27 38.88
CA GLN A 776 -44.66 19.28 37.68
C GLN A 776 -45.46 19.67 36.43
N GLN A 777 -46.66 19.12 36.28
CA GLN A 777 -47.59 19.49 35.21
C GLN A 777 -47.94 20.98 35.27
N SER A 778 -48.24 21.51 36.46
CA SER A 778 -48.56 22.94 36.64
C SER A 778 -47.39 23.85 36.23
N THR A 779 -46.15 23.48 36.59
CA THR A 779 -44.96 24.25 36.20
C THR A 779 -44.72 24.19 34.69
N LEU A 780 -44.81 23.00 34.09
CA LEU A 780 -44.59 22.83 32.65
C LEU A 780 -45.67 23.54 31.82
N LEU A 781 -46.93 23.50 32.28
CA LEU A 781 -48.05 24.15 31.59
C LEU A 781 -47.91 25.68 31.55
N ALA A 782 -47.37 26.29 32.61
CA ALA A 782 -47.09 27.72 32.65
C ALA A 782 -46.08 28.16 31.58
N GLU A 783 -45.13 27.28 31.23
CA GLU A 783 -44.06 27.55 30.26
C GLU A 783 -44.41 27.09 28.84
N MET A 784 -45.26 26.09 28.69
CA MET A 784 -45.72 25.60 27.38
C MET A 784 -46.51 26.65 26.61
N VAL A 785 -47.31 27.48 27.27
CA VAL A 785 -48.09 28.54 26.60
C VAL A 785 -47.18 29.59 25.97
N PRO A 786 -46.22 30.20 26.70
CA PRO A 786 -45.18 31.05 26.09
C PRO A 786 -44.40 30.36 24.96
N PHE A 787 -44.04 29.09 25.14
CA PHE A 787 -43.28 28.33 24.15
C PHE A 787 -44.04 28.11 22.84
N VAL A 788 -45.33 27.77 22.88
CA VAL A 788 -46.14 27.62 21.65
C VAL A 788 -46.40 28.99 20.99
N CYS A 789 -46.47 30.05 21.79
CA CYS A 789 -46.68 31.41 21.31
C CYS A 789 -45.40 32.09 20.79
N SER A 790 -44.21 31.49 20.95
CA SER A 790 -42.93 32.14 20.60
C SER A 790 -42.66 32.22 19.09
N GLY A 791 -43.56 31.67 18.26
CA GLY A 791 -43.40 31.56 16.81
C GLY A 791 -42.49 30.41 16.44
#